data_AF-A0A7C4WYT1-F1
#
_entry.id   AF-A0A7C4WYT1-F1
#
_cell.length_a   1.000
_cell.length_b   1.000
_cell.length_c   1.000
_cell.angle_alpha   90.00
_cell.angle_beta   90.00
_cell.angle_gamma   90.00
#
_symmetry.space_group_name_H-M   'P 1'
#
loop_
_entity.id
_entity.type
_entity.pdbx_description
1 polymer ?
#
loop_
_entity_poly.entity_id
_entity_poly.type
_entity_poly.pdbx_seq_one_letter_code
_entity_poly.pdbx_strand_id
1 'polypeptide(L)'
;MQRTFLRLRLALPAPAAVAETFPVSCGTRPGGLATICVLYLALTLLLTLPVAWRMGSRLCGDVGDNYAFLWWLEWFSRAVTELHVSPVRSEQIHYPLGASFLLNPTTLANAIPAALLRRFLPIVPTYNLLVLASFWLSAVGMYLLALELTGSRRAAFLGGFLFAFCPYRFAHALGHLTTLSTQWLPFFLLYLVRSLRTPARKNVLAASLFLALSALSCWYFLVDCWLFAGFAAAYFSLPWNGKESGRVLRTVVAVLALGTAAVAPPIVALVEEKVREGYGAGHAPGQYPADALAFFVPPFCSSWGMLFYPIWSRFRANPVEGATFVGYSVLLLLVWAGRRIPRPAARFWGLALAFFFVCSLGPFLNVAGRVLPIPLPYLALDRLLPLFSLGGVPARLHIVTTACLAVLCAYAAREGFRRSREGGEVRGLLRPIWVCVGILLLLDHLHVPVFTAEHRISPFYMGLSRDREDYGLVDLTPRGKALFCTTIHGKKLAGGYVARPSPRYERFIERQASLRAIFSGRLAGPEGTGPQSGEACRELSSLDLRYLLYPKGPSLEPIEALLDEVLGETGGIGGRPVPVLEAPAQEGPEADPRKVWVQTVSAILRTAGPLDTVRLAMGLRRTLAAHPELLPTDEPLEAIRYSERIVRDVWGFPLVYEDRDLRVYGVPRPCPGAFEPE
;
A
#
# COMPACT_ATOMS: atom_id res chain seq x y z
N MET A 1 -71.36 32.06 7.63
CA MET A 1 -70.49 31.08 8.31
C MET A 1 -70.18 29.93 7.36
N GLN A 2 -68.90 29.82 6.98
CA GLN A 2 -68.16 28.60 6.59
C GLN A 2 -68.92 27.49 5.84
N ARG A 3 -68.66 27.38 4.53
CA ARG A 3 -68.44 26.11 3.81
C ARG A 3 -68.12 26.41 2.34
N THR A 4 -66.84 26.63 2.03
CA THR A 4 -66.35 26.59 0.65
C THR A 4 -65.25 25.54 0.58
N PHE A 5 -65.58 24.50 -0.16
CA PHE A 5 -64.76 23.43 -0.71
C PHE A 5 -63.29 23.81 -0.94
N LEU A 6 -62.39 23.15 -0.21
CA LEU A 6 -61.02 22.90 -0.66
C LEU A 6 -60.49 21.58 -0.06
N ARG A 7 -61.08 20.46 -0.46
CA ARG A 7 -60.49 19.12 -0.27
C ARG A 7 -60.04 18.59 -1.63
N LEU A 8 -58.81 18.94 -2.00
CA LEU A 8 -58.01 18.22 -3.01
C LEU A 8 -56.53 18.62 -2.87
N ARG A 9 -55.94 18.24 -1.74
CA ARG A 9 -54.55 17.80 -1.74
C ARG A 9 -54.59 16.31 -1.44
N LEU A 10 -54.72 15.51 -2.49
CA LEU A 10 -54.08 14.20 -2.53
C LEU A 10 -52.59 14.46 -2.29
N ALA A 11 -52.21 14.43 -1.01
CA ALA A 11 -50.82 14.46 -0.62
C ALA A 11 -50.21 13.15 -1.12
N LEU A 12 -49.70 13.18 -2.36
CA LEU A 12 -48.63 12.29 -2.76
C LEU A 12 -47.59 12.35 -1.62
N PRO A 13 -47.18 11.21 -1.04
CA PRO A 13 -46.16 11.24 -0.01
C PRO A 13 -44.96 12.00 -0.55
N ALA A 14 -44.46 12.99 0.20
CA ALA A 14 -43.22 13.66 -0.12
C ALA A 14 -42.17 12.58 -0.43
N PRO A 15 -41.41 12.69 -1.53
CA PRO A 15 -40.49 11.64 -1.90
C PRO A 15 -39.54 11.37 -0.72
N ALA A 16 -39.36 10.08 -0.42
CA ALA A 16 -38.42 9.59 0.58
C ALA A 16 -37.05 10.29 0.44
N ALA A 17 -36.48 10.85 1.52
CA ALA A 17 -35.18 11.53 1.50
C ALA A 17 -34.07 10.65 0.89
N VAL A 18 -34.15 9.33 1.11
CA VAL A 18 -33.24 8.36 0.49
C VAL A 18 -33.46 8.25 -1.03
N ALA A 19 -34.71 8.24 -1.50
CA ALA A 19 -35.03 8.15 -2.93
C ALA A 19 -34.65 9.42 -3.71
N GLU A 20 -34.77 10.60 -3.08
CA GLU A 20 -34.32 11.86 -3.69
C GLU A 20 -32.79 11.95 -3.77
N THR A 21 -32.10 11.43 -2.74
CA THR A 21 -30.63 11.40 -2.69
C THR A 21 -30.06 10.41 -3.70
N PHE A 22 -30.75 9.29 -3.90
CA PHE A 22 -30.31 8.21 -4.78
C PHE A 22 -31.41 7.87 -5.80
N PRO A 23 -31.56 8.68 -6.87
CA PRO A 23 -32.59 8.45 -7.87
C PRO A 23 -32.37 7.11 -8.59
N VAL A 24 -33.46 6.38 -8.83
CA VAL A 24 -33.42 5.15 -9.63
C VAL A 24 -33.28 5.52 -11.10
N SER A 25 -32.22 5.01 -11.72
CA SER A 25 -32.00 5.17 -13.15
C SER A 25 -32.28 3.84 -13.86
N CYS A 26 -33.11 3.83 -14.91
CA CYS A 26 -33.44 2.60 -15.65
C CYS A 26 -32.18 1.88 -16.17
N GLY A 27 -32.15 0.56 -15.98
CA GLY A 27 -30.96 -0.29 -16.03
C GLY A 27 -30.28 -0.45 -17.41
N THR A 28 -29.09 -1.06 -17.36
CA THR A 28 -28.33 -1.48 -18.54
C THR A 28 -29.00 -2.64 -19.28
N ARG A 29 -29.06 -2.57 -20.61
CA ARG A 29 -29.23 -3.77 -21.44
C ARG A 29 -27.97 -4.66 -21.24
N PRO A 30 -28.10 -5.99 -21.12
CA PRO A 30 -26.99 -6.91 -20.84
C PRO A 30 -25.75 -6.73 -21.72
N GLY A 31 -25.94 -6.53 -23.03
CA GLY A 31 -24.83 -6.35 -23.98
C GLY A 31 -23.97 -5.10 -23.75
N GLY A 32 -24.50 -4.09 -23.05
CA GLY A 32 -23.73 -2.89 -22.71
C GLY A 32 -22.70 -3.11 -21.60
N LEU A 33 -22.93 -4.05 -20.68
CA LEU A 33 -22.02 -4.30 -19.56
C LEU A 33 -20.76 -5.03 -20.03
N ALA A 34 -20.92 -6.07 -20.85
CA ALA A 34 -19.80 -6.83 -21.40
C ALA A 34 -18.80 -5.92 -22.15
N THR A 35 -19.32 -4.98 -22.96
CA THR A 35 -18.50 -3.99 -23.67
C THR A 35 -17.68 -3.15 -22.70
N ILE A 36 -18.29 -2.66 -21.62
CA ILE A 36 -17.62 -1.83 -20.61
C ILE A 36 -16.57 -2.64 -19.84
N CYS A 37 -16.86 -3.89 -19.51
CA CYS A 37 -15.88 -4.79 -18.88
C CYS A 37 -14.65 -4.99 -19.77
N VAL A 38 -14.84 -5.20 -21.08
CA VAL A 38 -13.73 -5.34 -22.04
C VAL A 38 -12.94 -4.03 -22.18
N LEU A 39 -13.62 -2.88 -22.25
CA LEU A 39 -12.95 -1.58 -22.32
C LEU A 39 -12.10 -1.30 -21.08
N TYR A 40 -12.61 -1.58 -19.88
CA TYR A 40 -11.80 -1.43 -18.67
C TYR A 40 -10.67 -2.43 -18.59
N LEU A 41 -10.86 -3.66 -19.07
CA LEU A 41 -9.77 -4.63 -19.14
C LEU A 41 -8.66 -4.09 -20.05
N ALA A 42 -9.01 -3.60 -21.25
CA ALA A 42 -8.05 -2.99 -22.16
C ALA A 42 -7.32 -1.79 -21.53
N LEU A 43 -8.05 -0.89 -20.85
CA LEU A 43 -7.45 0.23 -20.13
C LEU A 43 -6.54 -0.21 -18.99
N THR A 44 -6.92 -1.24 -18.23
CA THR A 44 -6.08 -1.81 -17.18
C THR A 44 -4.78 -2.33 -17.79
N LEU A 45 -4.84 -3.11 -18.87
CA LEU A 45 -3.64 -3.64 -19.52
C LEU A 45 -2.74 -2.51 -20.08
N LEU A 46 -3.34 -1.46 -20.66
CA LEU A 46 -2.62 -0.32 -21.23
C LEU A 46 -1.96 0.55 -20.16
N LEU A 47 -2.72 0.97 -19.14
CA LEU A 47 -2.27 1.91 -18.12
C LEU A 47 -1.37 1.25 -17.05
N THR A 48 -1.27 -0.07 -17.05
CA THR A 48 -0.35 -0.83 -16.18
C THR A 48 0.85 -1.42 -16.93
N LEU A 49 1.09 -0.99 -18.17
CA LEU A 49 2.30 -1.36 -18.91
C LEU A 49 3.57 -1.08 -18.07
N PRO A 50 4.54 -2.01 -18.00
CA PRO A 50 4.65 -3.27 -18.76
C PRO A 50 4.12 -4.53 -18.04
N VAL A 51 3.38 -4.41 -16.93
CA VAL A 51 3.00 -5.54 -16.04
C VAL A 51 2.35 -6.70 -16.81
N ALA A 52 1.38 -6.41 -17.67
CA ALA A 52 0.68 -7.44 -18.44
C ALA A 52 1.57 -8.15 -19.48
N TRP A 53 2.47 -7.42 -20.15
CA TRP A 53 3.37 -7.98 -21.18
C TRP A 53 4.55 -8.75 -20.60
N ARG A 54 4.99 -8.39 -19.39
CA ARG A 54 6.12 -9.02 -18.70
C ARG A 54 5.69 -9.85 -17.49
N MET A 55 4.45 -10.36 -17.50
CA MET A 55 3.76 -10.99 -16.36
C MET A 55 4.54 -12.14 -15.70
N GLY A 56 5.34 -12.91 -16.44
CA GLY A 56 6.17 -13.99 -15.90
C GLY A 56 7.62 -13.59 -15.56
N SER A 57 8.14 -12.54 -16.19
CA SER A 57 9.55 -12.14 -16.08
C SER A 57 9.80 -10.99 -15.09
N ARG A 58 8.76 -10.21 -14.78
CA ARG A 58 8.85 -9.05 -13.90
C ARG A 58 7.69 -9.01 -12.92
N LEU A 59 8.00 -8.61 -11.69
CA LEU A 59 7.03 -8.42 -10.64
C LEU A 59 6.51 -6.97 -10.68
N CYS A 60 5.21 -6.76 -10.56
CA CYS A 60 4.67 -5.41 -10.39
C CYS A 60 5.19 -4.78 -9.10
N GLY A 61 5.62 -3.53 -9.20
CA GLY A 61 6.13 -2.72 -8.10
C GLY A 61 7.66 -2.63 -8.02
N ASP A 62 8.14 -1.99 -6.96
CA ASP A 62 9.57 -1.80 -6.68
C ASP A 62 10.14 -3.00 -5.92
N VAL A 63 11.46 -3.10 -5.70
CA VAL A 63 12.06 -4.13 -4.85
C VAL A 63 11.75 -3.83 -3.38
N GLY A 64 10.68 -4.42 -2.84
CA GLY A 64 10.28 -4.20 -1.45
C GLY A 64 9.16 -5.11 -0.99
N ASP A 65 8.06 -4.52 -0.49
CA ASP A 65 6.94 -5.23 0.14
C ASP A 65 6.21 -6.20 -0.81
N ASN A 66 6.26 -5.96 -2.13
CA ASN A 66 5.68 -6.90 -3.12
C ASN A 66 6.26 -8.31 -3.00
N TYR A 67 7.56 -8.46 -2.72
CA TYR A 67 8.18 -9.77 -2.51
C TYR A 67 7.69 -10.43 -1.22
N ALA A 68 7.42 -9.65 -0.16
CA ALA A 68 6.80 -10.19 1.05
C ALA A 68 5.37 -10.69 0.79
N PHE A 69 4.60 -9.98 -0.03
CA PHE A 69 3.27 -10.45 -0.45
C PHE A 69 3.36 -11.70 -1.34
N LEU A 70 4.32 -11.81 -2.25
CA LEU A 70 4.53 -13.05 -3.01
C LEU A 70 4.74 -14.22 -2.06
N TRP A 71 5.62 -14.05 -1.07
CA TRP A 71 5.89 -15.08 -0.09
C TRP A 71 4.65 -15.43 0.73
N TRP A 72 3.88 -14.46 1.23
CA TRP A 72 2.65 -14.75 1.99
C TRP A 72 1.61 -15.49 1.16
N LEU A 73 1.44 -15.13 -0.12
CA LEU A 73 0.52 -15.82 -1.02
C LEU A 73 0.98 -17.26 -1.28
N GLU A 74 2.29 -17.47 -1.46
CA GLU A 74 2.87 -18.81 -1.63
C GLU A 74 2.72 -19.65 -0.37
N TRP A 75 3.09 -19.11 0.79
CA TRP A 75 2.93 -19.75 2.09
C TRP A 75 1.47 -20.14 2.35
N PHE A 76 0.54 -19.20 2.15
CA PHE A 76 -0.89 -19.48 2.32
C PHE A 76 -1.35 -20.63 1.42
N SER A 77 -0.95 -20.60 0.14
CA SER A 77 -1.29 -21.67 -0.81
C SER A 77 -0.76 -23.02 -0.31
N ARG A 78 0.55 -23.12 -0.04
CA ARG A 78 1.18 -24.37 0.40
C ARG A 78 0.64 -24.88 1.73
N ALA A 79 0.44 -23.98 2.70
CA ALA A 79 -0.10 -24.32 4.02
C ALA A 79 -1.48 -24.98 3.90
N VAL A 80 -2.36 -24.44 3.05
CA VAL A 80 -3.73 -24.94 2.90
C VAL A 80 -3.81 -26.15 1.97
N THR A 81 -3.07 -26.18 0.86
CA THR A 81 -3.26 -27.20 -0.20
C THR A 81 -2.31 -28.38 -0.12
N GLU A 82 -1.11 -28.20 0.43
CA GLU A 82 -0.08 -29.25 0.48
C GLU A 82 0.12 -29.74 1.92
N LEU A 83 0.35 -28.81 2.84
CA LEU A 83 0.72 -29.13 4.22
C LEU A 83 -0.48 -29.37 5.14
N HIS A 84 -1.67 -28.88 4.78
CA HIS A 84 -2.89 -28.95 5.59
C HIS A 84 -2.72 -28.40 7.02
N VAL A 85 -1.94 -27.32 7.14
CA VAL A 85 -1.68 -26.61 8.39
C VAL A 85 -2.31 -25.22 8.37
N SER A 86 -2.43 -24.60 9.55
CA SER A 86 -2.91 -23.23 9.65
C SER A 86 -1.94 -22.27 8.93
N PRO A 87 -2.41 -21.44 7.98
CA PRO A 87 -1.55 -20.48 7.28
C PRO A 87 -1.16 -19.28 8.16
N VAL A 88 -1.67 -19.22 9.40
CA VAL A 88 -1.50 -18.11 10.33
C VAL A 88 -0.09 -18.02 10.92
N ARG A 89 0.64 -19.14 10.98
CA ARG A 89 1.98 -19.21 11.56
C ARG A 89 2.92 -19.93 10.59
N SER A 90 4.19 -19.53 10.54
CA SER A 90 5.23 -20.26 9.82
C SER A 90 6.50 -20.38 10.66
N GLU A 91 7.16 -21.54 10.58
CA GLU A 91 8.46 -21.81 11.20
C GLU A 91 9.63 -21.51 10.25
N GLN A 92 9.34 -21.11 9.00
CA GLN A 92 10.36 -20.80 8.01
C GLN A 92 11.05 -19.45 8.25
N ILE A 93 10.49 -18.59 9.11
CA ILE A 93 11.06 -17.27 9.45
C ILE A 93 10.99 -17.06 10.95
N HIS A 94 11.79 -16.13 11.47
CA HIS A 94 11.99 -15.94 12.92
C HIS A 94 12.46 -17.21 13.61
N TYR A 95 13.25 -18.01 12.90
CA TYR A 95 13.84 -19.24 13.42
C TYR A 95 14.74 -18.91 14.64
N PRO A 96 14.66 -19.68 15.74
CA PRO A 96 13.92 -20.95 15.91
C PRO A 96 12.49 -20.83 16.44
N LEU A 97 11.99 -19.62 16.68
CA LEU A 97 10.69 -19.40 17.34
C LEU A 97 9.49 -19.49 16.39
N GLY A 98 9.70 -19.21 15.11
CA GLY A 98 8.63 -19.05 14.12
C GLY A 98 7.91 -17.70 14.27
N ALA A 99 7.14 -17.33 13.25
CA ALA A 99 6.40 -16.07 13.22
C ALA A 99 4.90 -16.29 13.05
N SER A 100 4.10 -15.45 13.73
CA SER A 100 2.67 -15.31 13.47
C SER A 100 2.40 -14.19 12.48
N PHE A 101 1.35 -14.36 11.69
CA PHE A 101 0.88 -13.41 10.69
C PHE A 101 -0.46 -12.76 11.06
N LEU A 102 -1.03 -13.01 12.24
CA LEU A 102 -2.31 -12.41 12.63
C LEU A 102 -2.25 -10.88 12.67
N LEU A 103 -1.12 -10.32 13.10
CA LEU A 103 -0.93 -8.87 13.15
C LEU A 103 -0.35 -8.27 11.86
N ASN A 104 -0.11 -9.07 10.82
CA ASN A 104 0.25 -8.56 9.51
C ASN A 104 -0.99 -7.99 8.78
N PRO A 105 -0.77 -7.14 7.75
CA PRO A 105 -1.86 -6.72 6.88
C PRO A 105 -2.58 -7.93 6.29
N THR A 106 -3.89 -8.08 6.60
CA THR A 106 -4.69 -9.16 6.03
C THR A 106 -4.79 -9.01 4.52
N THR A 107 -4.62 -10.12 3.79
CA THR A 107 -4.80 -10.19 2.33
C THR A 107 -5.59 -11.45 1.94
N LEU A 108 -6.40 -11.99 2.85
CA LEU A 108 -7.12 -13.26 2.66
C LEU A 108 -8.03 -13.26 1.44
N ALA A 109 -8.66 -12.13 1.12
CA ALA A 109 -9.48 -11.98 -0.08
C ALA A 109 -8.67 -12.12 -1.39
N ASN A 110 -7.34 -11.96 -1.34
CA ASN A 110 -6.42 -12.22 -2.44
C ASN A 110 -5.72 -13.59 -2.31
N ALA A 111 -5.47 -14.06 -1.08
CA ALA A 111 -4.78 -15.33 -0.83
C ALA A 111 -5.60 -16.54 -1.25
N ILE A 112 -6.92 -16.53 -1.05
CA ILE A 112 -7.83 -17.59 -1.49
C ILE A 112 -7.81 -17.75 -3.02
N PRO A 113 -8.06 -16.70 -3.83
CA PRO A 113 -7.95 -16.84 -5.29
C PRO A 113 -6.52 -17.12 -5.73
N ALA A 114 -5.49 -16.63 -5.03
CA ALA A 114 -4.10 -16.99 -5.31
C ALA A 114 -3.89 -18.51 -5.20
N ALA A 115 -4.33 -19.14 -4.11
CA ALA A 115 -4.19 -20.58 -3.90
C ALA A 115 -4.87 -21.41 -5.00
N LEU A 116 -6.01 -20.93 -5.52
CA LEU A 116 -6.67 -21.56 -6.67
C LEU A 116 -5.85 -21.38 -7.97
N LEU A 117 -5.37 -20.17 -8.24
CA LEU A 117 -4.58 -19.85 -9.43
C LEU A 117 -3.22 -20.56 -9.43
N ARG A 118 -2.63 -20.81 -8.25
CA ARG A 118 -1.34 -21.49 -8.09
C ARG A 118 -1.32 -22.92 -8.61
N ARG A 119 -2.49 -23.54 -8.78
CA ARG A 119 -2.64 -24.84 -9.47
C ARG A 119 -2.30 -24.78 -10.96
N PHE A 120 -2.37 -23.60 -11.57
CA PHE A 120 -2.21 -23.41 -13.01
C PHE A 120 -1.07 -22.46 -13.37
N LEU A 121 -0.69 -21.56 -12.45
CA LEU A 121 0.25 -20.49 -12.71
C LEU A 121 1.34 -20.42 -11.65
N PRO A 122 2.59 -20.05 -12.02
CA PRO A 122 3.61 -19.67 -11.06
C PRO A 122 3.18 -18.47 -10.19
N ILE A 123 3.87 -18.26 -9.06
CA ILE A 123 3.50 -17.23 -8.08
C ILE A 123 3.60 -15.79 -8.64
N VAL A 124 4.59 -15.49 -9.49
CA VAL A 124 4.78 -14.14 -10.05
C VAL A 124 3.63 -13.73 -10.99
N PRO A 125 3.24 -14.52 -12.01
CA PRO A 125 2.02 -14.27 -12.78
C PRO A 125 0.76 -14.19 -11.91
N THR A 126 0.65 -15.02 -10.88
CA THR A 126 -0.50 -15.03 -9.97
C THR A 126 -0.65 -13.68 -9.26
N TYR A 127 0.44 -13.15 -8.69
CA TYR A 127 0.45 -11.82 -8.06
C TYR A 127 0.10 -10.72 -9.05
N ASN A 128 0.73 -10.72 -10.23
CA ASN A 128 0.47 -9.72 -11.27
C ASN A 128 -1.00 -9.76 -11.74
N LEU A 129 -1.61 -10.94 -11.86
CA LEU A 129 -3.04 -11.08 -12.17
C LEU A 129 -3.93 -10.49 -11.08
N LEU A 130 -3.60 -10.67 -9.80
CA LEU A 130 -4.35 -10.07 -8.69
C LEU A 130 -4.27 -8.54 -8.71
N VAL A 131 -3.09 -8.00 -8.99
CA VAL A 131 -2.89 -6.56 -9.21
C VAL A 131 -3.79 -6.04 -10.33
N LEU A 132 -3.74 -6.67 -11.51
CA LEU A 132 -4.57 -6.27 -12.66
C LEU A 132 -6.07 -6.42 -12.36
N ALA A 133 -6.47 -7.53 -11.74
CA ALA A 133 -7.86 -7.78 -11.36
C ALA A 133 -8.38 -6.72 -10.37
N SER A 134 -7.54 -6.24 -9.46
CA SER A 134 -7.90 -5.14 -8.55
C SER A 134 -8.26 -3.86 -9.31
N PHE A 135 -7.47 -3.46 -10.32
CA PHE A 135 -7.78 -2.29 -11.16
C PHE A 135 -9.06 -2.49 -11.96
N TRP A 136 -9.18 -3.63 -12.63
CA TRP A 136 -10.33 -3.93 -13.47
C TRP A 136 -11.64 -3.98 -12.68
N LEU A 137 -11.68 -4.73 -11.57
CA LEU A 137 -12.88 -4.86 -10.74
C LEU A 137 -13.25 -3.57 -10.01
N SER A 138 -12.26 -2.77 -9.58
CA SER A 138 -12.51 -1.42 -9.03
C SER A 138 -13.22 -0.52 -10.04
N ALA A 139 -12.79 -0.56 -11.30
CA ALA A 139 -13.39 0.24 -12.38
C ALA A 139 -14.84 -0.20 -12.65
N VAL A 140 -15.06 -1.52 -12.75
CA VAL A 140 -16.38 -2.10 -12.99
C VAL A 140 -17.34 -1.80 -11.84
N GLY A 141 -16.93 -2.01 -10.59
CA GLY A 141 -17.76 -1.74 -9.42
C GLY A 141 -18.16 -0.28 -9.31
N MET A 142 -17.20 0.63 -9.54
CA MET A 142 -17.46 2.06 -9.52
C MET A 142 -18.31 2.54 -10.71
N TYR A 143 -18.11 1.96 -11.89
CA TYR A 143 -19.00 2.17 -13.04
C TYR A 143 -20.44 1.77 -12.71
N LEU A 144 -20.66 0.62 -12.07
CA LEU A 144 -22.01 0.17 -11.70
C LEU A 144 -22.66 1.11 -10.66
N LEU A 145 -21.90 1.56 -9.65
CA LEU A 145 -22.36 2.58 -8.71
C LEU A 145 -22.74 3.89 -9.41
N ALA A 146 -21.84 4.42 -10.23
CA ALA A 146 -22.06 5.67 -10.94
C ALA A 146 -23.22 5.55 -11.94
N LEU A 147 -23.40 4.41 -12.59
CA LEU A 147 -24.52 4.13 -13.50
C LEU A 147 -25.85 4.10 -12.75
N GLU A 148 -25.91 3.44 -11.60
CA GLU A 148 -27.10 3.38 -10.74
C GLU A 148 -27.54 4.78 -10.28
N LEU A 149 -26.56 5.65 -10.00
CA LEU A 149 -26.79 7.01 -9.49
C LEU A 149 -27.09 8.04 -10.60
N THR A 150 -26.46 7.91 -11.76
CA THR A 150 -26.51 8.91 -12.82
C THR A 150 -27.38 8.50 -14.01
N GLY A 151 -27.58 7.21 -14.26
CA GLY A 151 -28.28 6.69 -15.44
C GLY A 151 -27.57 6.89 -16.77
N SER A 152 -26.35 7.44 -16.78
CA SER A 152 -25.60 7.74 -18.00
C SER A 152 -24.38 6.83 -18.10
N ARG A 153 -24.34 5.96 -19.11
CA ARG A 153 -23.20 5.04 -19.33
C ARG A 153 -21.88 5.78 -19.55
N ARG A 154 -21.90 6.87 -20.30
CA ARG A 154 -20.68 7.67 -20.57
C ARG A 154 -20.15 8.32 -19.30
N ALA A 155 -21.05 8.83 -18.47
CA ALA A 155 -20.68 9.49 -17.23
C ALA A 155 -20.23 8.49 -16.17
N ALA A 156 -20.91 7.33 -16.10
CA ALA A 156 -20.50 6.21 -15.28
C ALA A 156 -19.13 5.66 -15.70
N PHE A 157 -18.85 5.62 -17.00
CA PHE A 157 -17.54 5.20 -17.51
C PHE A 157 -16.41 6.09 -17.00
N LEU A 158 -16.65 7.41 -16.98
CA LEU A 158 -15.71 8.35 -16.38
C LEU A 158 -15.55 8.13 -14.87
N GLY A 159 -16.65 7.91 -14.13
CA GLY A 159 -16.59 7.62 -12.69
C GLY A 159 -15.76 6.36 -12.37
N GLY A 160 -15.96 5.28 -13.12
CA GLY A 160 -15.16 4.07 -12.95
C GLY A 160 -13.68 4.26 -13.29
N PHE A 161 -13.38 5.05 -14.33
CA PHE A 161 -12.01 5.41 -14.71
C PHE A 161 -11.30 6.19 -13.60
N LEU A 162 -11.93 7.28 -13.13
CA LEU A 162 -11.34 8.18 -12.13
C LEU A 162 -11.00 7.46 -10.82
N PHE A 163 -11.85 6.53 -10.38
CA PHE A 163 -11.59 5.76 -9.16
C PHE A 163 -10.50 4.70 -9.36
N ALA A 164 -10.57 3.92 -10.44
CA ALA A 164 -9.68 2.78 -10.62
C ALA A 164 -8.25 3.18 -10.98
N PHE A 165 -8.07 4.29 -11.70
CA PHE A 165 -6.77 4.73 -12.19
C PHE A 165 -6.25 5.97 -11.45
N CYS A 166 -6.71 6.21 -10.22
CA CYS A 166 -6.23 7.34 -9.43
C CYS A 166 -4.77 7.16 -8.96
N PRO A 167 -4.05 8.27 -8.70
CA PRO A 167 -2.65 8.22 -8.26
C PRO A 167 -2.44 7.39 -6.98
N TYR A 168 -3.38 7.42 -6.04
CA TYR A 168 -3.36 6.58 -4.84
C TYR A 168 -3.14 5.11 -5.18
N ARG A 169 -3.89 4.56 -6.15
CA ARG A 169 -3.79 3.15 -6.50
C ARG A 169 -2.46 2.84 -7.20
N PHE A 170 -1.98 3.70 -8.08
CA PHE A 170 -0.67 3.52 -8.71
C PHE A 170 0.49 3.60 -7.73
N ALA A 171 0.43 4.51 -6.75
CA ALA A 171 1.43 4.59 -5.69
C ALA A 171 1.46 3.31 -4.84
N HIS A 172 0.30 2.74 -4.51
CA HIS A 172 0.22 1.50 -3.73
C HIS A 172 0.54 0.24 -4.55
N ALA A 173 0.40 0.28 -5.88
CA ALA A 173 0.85 -0.79 -6.77
C ALA A 173 2.36 -1.05 -6.75
N LEU A 174 3.14 -0.19 -6.08
CA LEU A 174 4.57 -0.39 -5.84
C LEU A 174 4.92 -1.52 -4.89
N GLY A 175 3.98 -1.99 -4.08
CA GLY A 175 4.27 -3.06 -3.13
C GLY A 175 3.15 -3.40 -2.16
N HIS A 176 2.15 -2.54 -2.02
CA HIS A 176 1.12 -2.69 -0.99
C HIS A 176 -0.14 -3.34 -1.56
N LEU A 177 -0.10 -4.66 -1.80
CA LEU A 177 -1.22 -5.40 -2.41
C LEU A 177 -2.53 -5.22 -1.61
N THR A 178 -2.46 -5.16 -0.29
CA THR A 178 -3.64 -5.01 0.59
C THR A 178 -4.37 -3.69 0.38
N THR A 179 -3.67 -2.57 0.40
CA THR A 179 -4.24 -1.24 0.17
C THR A 179 -4.50 -0.95 -1.30
N LEU A 180 -3.84 -1.67 -2.23
CA LEU A 180 -4.26 -1.68 -3.62
C LEU A 180 -5.61 -2.38 -3.82
N SER A 181 -5.97 -3.34 -2.97
CA SER A 181 -7.14 -4.22 -3.15
C SER A 181 -8.49 -3.57 -2.80
N THR A 182 -8.78 -2.43 -3.43
CA THR A 182 -9.99 -1.64 -3.20
C THR A 182 -11.20 -2.14 -4.00
N GLN A 183 -11.08 -3.22 -4.76
CA GLN A 183 -12.10 -3.63 -5.75
C GLN A 183 -13.48 -3.86 -5.16
N TRP A 184 -13.57 -4.28 -3.90
CA TRP A 184 -14.83 -4.58 -3.23
C TRP A 184 -15.54 -3.34 -2.68
N LEU A 185 -14.81 -2.25 -2.45
CA LEU A 185 -15.34 -1.01 -1.86
C LEU A 185 -16.46 -0.40 -2.72
N PRO A 186 -16.31 -0.21 -4.06
CA PRO A 186 -17.41 0.29 -4.88
C PRO A 186 -18.65 -0.61 -4.90
N PHE A 187 -18.48 -1.93 -4.85
CA PHE A 187 -19.61 -2.85 -4.76
C PHE A 187 -20.32 -2.76 -3.41
N PHE A 188 -19.57 -2.62 -2.31
CA PHE A 188 -20.14 -2.33 -1.00
C PHE A 188 -20.99 -1.05 -1.05
N LEU A 189 -20.46 0.05 -1.59
CA LEU A 189 -21.18 1.31 -1.73
C LEU A 189 -22.46 1.16 -2.58
N LEU A 190 -22.38 0.45 -3.72
CA LEU A 190 -23.53 0.15 -4.59
C LEU A 190 -24.63 -0.59 -3.84
N TYR A 191 -24.29 -1.69 -3.16
CA TYR A 191 -25.29 -2.51 -2.49
C TYR A 191 -25.78 -1.89 -1.18
N LEU A 192 -24.97 -1.06 -0.51
CA LEU A 192 -25.42 -0.24 0.60
C LEU A 192 -26.48 0.76 0.11
N VAL A 193 -26.21 1.51 -0.96
CA VAL A 193 -27.19 2.44 -1.57
C VAL A 193 -28.48 1.70 -1.96
N ARG A 194 -28.38 0.51 -2.59
CA ARG A 194 -29.56 -0.31 -2.93
C ARG A 194 -30.33 -0.78 -1.71
N SER A 195 -29.65 -1.13 -0.62
CA SER A 195 -30.25 -1.54 0.65
C SER A 195 -30.99 -0.40 1.32
N LEU A 196 -30.40 0.80 1.34
CA LEU A 196 -31.03 1.99 1.91
C LEU A 196 -32.32 2.38 1.17
N ARG A 197 -32.31 2.29 -0.18
CA ARG A 197 -33.53 2.50 -0.99
C ARG A 197 -34.56 1.41 -0.75
N THR A 198 -34.13 0.16 -0.88
CA THR A 198 -34.96 -1.04 -0.81
C THR A 198 -34.27 -2.08 0.06
N PRO A 199 -34.70 -2.27 1.33
CA PRO A 199 -34.06 -3.18 2.29
C PRO A 199 -34.42 -4.65 2.01
N ALA A 200 -34.24 -5.08 0.76
CA ALA A 200 -34.39 -6.47 0.36
C ALA A 200 -33.21 -7.29 0.89
N ARG A 201 -33.49 -8.51 1.36
CA ARG A 201 -32.48 -9.44 1.92
C ARG A 201 -31.26 -9.59 0.99
N LYS A 202 -31.48 -9.71 -0.31
CA LYS A 202 -30.41 -9.81 -1.32
C LYS A 202 -29.44 -8.62 -1.32
N ASN A 203 -29.93 -7.40 -1.11
CA ASN A 203 -29.11 -6.20 -1.13
C ASN A 203 -28.29 -6.09 0.16
N VAL A 204 -28.92 -6.41 1.29
CA VAL A 204 -28.26 -6.42 2.61
C VAL A 204 -27.16 -7.48 2.64
N LEU A 205 -27.45 -8.70 2.20
CA LEU A 205 -26.47 -9.78 2.13
C LEU A 205 -25.30 -9.45 1.19
N ALA A 206 -25.58 -8.85 0.02
CA ALA A 206 -24.54 -8.41 -0.90
C ALA A 206 -23.68 -7.29 -0.30
N ALA A 207 -24.28 -6.30 0.35
CA ALA A 207 -23.54 -5.24 1.03
C ALA A 207 -22.65 -5.82 2.15
N SER A 208 -23.18 -6.72 2.97
CA SER A 208 -22.41 -7.42 4.02
C SER A 208 -21.27 -8.27 3.46
N LEU A 209 -21.49 -8.97 2.34
CA LEU A 209 -20.47 -9.74 1.65
C LEU A 209 -19.33 -8.85 1.16
N PHE A 210 -19.64 -7.74 0.47
CA PHE A 210 -18.60 -6.84 -0.04
C PHE A 210 -17.89 -6.07 1.08
N LEU A 211 -18.56 -5.80 2.21
CA LEU A 211 -17.91 -5.32 3.43
C LEU A 211 -16.89 -6.35 3.94
N ALA A 212 -17.30 -7.62 4.09
CA ALA A 212 -16.40 -8.68 4.55
C ALA A 212 -15.22 -8.88 3.60
N LEU A 213 -15.44 -8.90 2.28
CA LEU A 213 -14.37 -9.00 1.28
C LEU A 213 -13.43 -7.78 1.32
N SER A 214 -13.95 -6.58 1.54
CA SER A 214 -13.13 -5.37 1.74
C SER A 214 -12.26 -5.52 2.98
N ALA A 215 -12.84 -5.95 4.10
CA ALA A 215 -12.14 -6.18 5.35
C ALA A 215 -11.04 -7.24 5.24
N LEU A 216 -11.32 -8.37 4.57
CA LEU A 216 -10.36 -9.44 4.31
C LEU A 216 -9.30 -9.07 3.26
N SER A 217 -9.51 -8.00 2.49
CA SER A 217 -8.48 -7.44 1.61
C SER A 217 -7.53 -6.51 2.36
N CYS A 218 -8.06 -5.78 3.35
CA CYS A 218 -7.31 -4.86 4.20
C CYS A 218 -8.18 -4.39 5.38
N TRP A 219 -7.67 -4.43 6.61
CA TRP A 219 -8.42 -3.98 7.80
C TRP A 219 -8.79 -2.48 7.75
N TYR A 220 -8.02 -1.66 7.03
CA TYR A 220 -8.39 -0.25 6.80
C TYR A 220 -9.73 -0.12 6.08
N PHE A 221 -10.05 -1.03 5.15
CA PHE A 221 -11.31 -0.96 4.42
C PHE A 221 -12.51 -1.44 5.24
N LEU A 222 -12.30 -2.23 6.30
CA LEU A 222 -13.36 -2.49 7.28
C LEU A 222 -13.79 -1.18 7.95
N VAL A 223 -12.81 -0.40 8.39
CA VAL A 223 -13.02 0.91 9.00
C VAL A 223 -13.67 1.89 8.02
N ASP A 224 -13.21 1.94 6.77
CA ASP A 224 -13.82 2.77 5.73
C ASP A 224 -15.30 2.42 5.51
N CYS A 225 -15.62 1.12 5.41
CA CYS A 225 -16.99 0.65 5.27
C CYS A 225 -17.86 1.03 6.48
N TRP A 226 -17.33 0.86 7.70
CA TRP A 226 -18.03 1.22 8.94
C TRP A 226 -18.29 2.72 9.03
N LEU A 227 -17.27 3.54 8.78
CA LEU A 227 -17.38 4.99 8.80
C LEU A 227 -18.38 5.47 7.74
N PHE A 228 -18.36 4.90 6.54
CA PHE A 228 -19.26 5.33 5.48
C PHE A 228 -20.72 4.94 5.78
N ALA A 229 -20.95 3.72 6.27
CA ALA A 229 -22.28 3.27 6.66
C ALA A 229 -22.80 4.03 7.88
N GLY A 230 -21.95 4.31 8.87
CA GLY A 230 -22.25 5.13 10.03
C GLY A 230 -22.57 6.58 9.63
N PHE A 231 -21.79 7.17 8.73
CA PHE A 231 -22.07 8.48 8.14
C PHE A 231 -23.43 8.50 7.44
N ALA A 232 -23.73 7.47 6.64
CA ALA A 232 -25.03 7.37 5.97
C ALA A 232 -26.19 7.27 6.98
N ALA A 233 -26.03 6.43 8.02
CA ALA A 233 -27.02 6.33 9.10
C ALA A 233 -27.22 7.69 9.79
N ALA A 234 -26.13 8.37 10.16
CA ALA A 234 -26.19 9.69 10.80
C ALA A 234 -26.87 10.73 9.91
N TYR A 235 -26.48 10.81 8.63
CA TYR A 235 -27.08 11.74 7.66
C TYR A 235 -28.59 11.52 7.53
N PHE A 236 -29.04 10.27 7.34
CA PHE A 236 -30.47 9.97 7.16
C PHE A 236 -31.28 9.95 8.47
N SER A 237 -30.61 9.98 9.62
CA SER A 237 -31.26 10.09 10.94
C SER A 237 -31.53 11.54 11.36
N LEU A 238 -31.01 12.52 10.62
CA LEU A 238 -31.23 13.93 10.93
C LEU A 238 -32.73 14.28 10.86
N PRO A 239 -33.24 15.19 11.73
CA PRO A 239 -34.67 15.43 11.92
C PRO A 239 -35.43 15.78 10.64
N TRP A 240 -34.75 16.43 9.69
CA TRP A 240 -35.32 16.82 8.40
C TRP A 240 -35.63 15.64 7.46
N ASN A 241 -35.16 14.43 7.75
CA ASN A 241 -35.42 13.22 6.96
C ASN A 241 -36.61 12.38 7.47
N GLY A 242 -37.23 12.79 8.59
CA GLY A 242 -38.51 12.23 9.06
C GLY A 242 -38.48 10.73 9.42
N LYS A 243 -39.52 10.00 8.99
CA LYS A 243 -39.82 8.60 9.40
C LYS A 243 -38.88 7.53 8.84
N GLU A 244 -37.92 7.89 7.97
CA GLU A 244 -37.01 6.91 7.34
C GLU A 244 -35.86 6.48 8.26
N SER A 245 -35.54 7.29 9.26
CA SER A 245 -34.42 7.11 10.20
C SER A 245 -34.37 5.68 10.78
N GLY A 246 -35.46 5.18 11.35
CA GLY A 246 -35.49 3.83 11.95
C GLY A 246 -35.34 2.68 10.94
N ARG A 247 -35.71 2.88 9.68
CA ARG A 247 -35.51 1.87 8.62
C ARG A 247 -34.06 1.89 8.13
N VAL A 248 -33.50 3.08 7.92
CA VAL A 248 -32.10 3.27 7.54
C VAL A 248 -31.17 2.72 8.60
N LEU A 249 -31.39 3.07 9.87
CA LEU A 249 -30.60 2.58 11.00
C LEU A 249 -30.64 1.05 11.09
N ARG A 250 -31.83 0.43 11.03
CA ARG A 250 -31.94 -1.05 11.02
C ARG A 250 -31.21 -1.70 9.86
N THR A 251 -31.27 -1.09 8.67
CA THR A 251 -30.59 -1.59 7.48
C THR A 251 -29.08 -1.51 7.63
N VAL A 252 -28.57 -0.36 8.09
CA VAL A 252 -27.13 -0.17 8.34
C VAL A 252 -26.64 -1.12 9.43
N VAL A 253 -27.34 -1.21 10.55
CA VAL A 253 -27.02 -2.14 11.64
C VAL A 253 -26.99 -3.58 11.14
N ALA A 254 -27.97 -4.00 10.33
CA ALA A 254 -27.98 -5.34 9.75
C ALA A 254 -26.77 -5.57 8.82
N VAL A 255 -26.44 -4.61 7.94
CA VAL A 255 -25.29 -4.72 7.04
C VAL A 255 -23.98 -4.84 7.82
N LEU A 256 -23.79 -3.97 8.82
CA LEU A 256 -22.61 -3.93 9.66
C LEU A 256 -22.50 -5.18 10.55
N ALA A 257 -23.59 -5.60 11.20
CA ALA A 257 -23.59 -6.78 12.05
C ALA A 257 -23.26 -8.05 11.26
N LEU A 258 -23.93 -8.27 10.12
CA LEU A 258 -23.68 -9.46 9.29
C LEU A 258 -22.28 -9.43 8.65
N GLY A 259 -21.86 -8.28 8.14
CA GLY A 259 -20.54 -8.13 7.51
C GLY A 259 -19.38 -8.30 8.50
N THR A 260 -19.49 -7.69 9.68
CA THR A 260 -18.50 -7.82 10.76
C THR A 260 -18.51 -9.22 11.36
N ALA A 261 -19.68 -9.84 11.55
CA ALA A 261 -19.77 -11.21 12.05
C ALA A 261 -19.05 -12.20 11.12
N ALA A 262 -19.14 -12.01 9.80
CA ALA A 262 -18.45 -12.86 8.82
C ALA A 262 -16.91 -12.80 8.92
N VAL A 263 -16.35 -11.72 9.48
CA VAL A 263 -14.90 -11.54 9.68
C VAL A 263 -14.50 -11.56 11.15
N ALA A 264 -15.43 -11.87 12.05
CA ALA A 264 -15.16 -11.90 13.49
C ALA A 264 -14.08 -12.92 13.88
N PRO A 265 -14.06 -14.17 13.37
CA PRO A 265 -13.06 -15.15 13.78
C PRO A 265 -11.59 -14.68 13.61
N PRO A 266 -11.13 -14.19 12.45
CA PRO A 266 -9.76 -13.68 12.33
C PRO A 266 -9.49 -12.42 13.17
N ILE A 267 -10.51 -11.57 13.42
CA ILE A 267 -10.36 -10.39 14.29
C ILE A 267 -10.18 -10.81 15.74
N VAL A 268 -10.99 -11.77 16.22
CA VAL A 268 -10.88 -12.30 17.58
C VAL A 268 -9.50 -12.93 17.79
N ALA A 269 -9.05 -13.77 16.87
CA ALA A 269 -7.72 -14.38 16.94
C ALA A 269 -6.60 -13.33 16.98
N LEU A 270 -6.71 -12.27 16.16
CA LEU A 270 -5.77 -11.14 16.17
C LEU A 270 -5.76 -10.43 17.53
N VAL A 271 -6.92 -10.12 18.10
CA VAL A 271 -7.02 -9.44 19.40
C VAL A 271 -6.48 -10.30 20.53
N GLU A 272 -6.81 -11.59 20.54
CA GLU A 272 -6.28 -12.54 21.53
C GLU A 272 -4.77 -12.63 21.47
N GLU A 273 -4.18 -12.75 20.28
CA GLU A 273 -2.72 -12.75 20.13
C GLU A 273 -2.12 -11.41 20.56
N LYS A 274 -2.74 -10.28 20.18
CA LYS A 274 -2.29 -8.95 20.59
C LYS A 274 -2.16 -8.86 22.11
N VAL A 275 -3.20 -9.29 22.83
CA VAL A 275 -3.25 -9.25 24.29
C VAL A 275 -2.28 -10.25 24.90
N ARG A 276 -2.23 -11.49 24.39
CA ARG A 276 -1.39 -12.56 24.94
C ARG A 276 0.11 -12.25 24.84
N GLU A 277 0.56 -11.77 23.68
CA GLU A 277 1.98 -11.50 23.44
C GLU A 277 2.39 -10.09 23.87
N GLY A 278 1.43 -9.21 24.20
CA GLY A 278 1.69 -7.85 24.65
C GLY A 278 2.11 -6.90 23.52
N TYR A 279 1.53 -7.05 22.32
CA TYR A 279 1.84 -6.17 21.20
C TYR A 279 1.38 -4.73 21.46
N GLY A 280 2.24 -3.77 21.12
CA GLY A 280 1.96 -2.34 21.23
C GLY A 280 0.90 -1.82 20.25
N ALA A 281 0.72 -0.50 20.24
CA ALA A 281 -0.06 0.19 19.21
C ALA A 281 0.60 0.03 17.83
N GLY A 282 -0.17 0.26 16.77
CA GLY A 282 0.32 0.32 15.40
C GLY A 282 1.13 1.60 15.14
N HIS A 283 1.01 2.16 13.94
CA HIS A 283 1.66 3.43 13.66
C HIS A 283 1.07 4.55 14.51
N ALA A 284 1.89 5.51 14.91
CA ALA A 284 1.36 6.74 15.49
C ALA A 284 0.56 7.47 14.40
N PRO A 285 -0.71 7.88 14.63
CA PRO A 285 -1.52 8.50 13.59
C PRO A 285 -0.93 9.79 12.99
N GLY A 286 -0.04 10.47 13.72
CA GLY A 286 0.71 11.63 13.23
C GLY A 286 1.86 11.30 12.27
N GLN A 287 2.19 10.02 12.07
CA GLN A 287 3.31 9.58 11.22
C GLN A 287 2.96 9.63 9.73
N TYR A 288 1.74 9.26 9.37
CA TYR A 288 1.29 9.19 7.96
C TYR A 288 -0.05 9.92 7.70
N PRO A 289 -0.19 11.20 8.08
CA PRO A 289 -1.33 12.02 7.70
C PRO A 289 -1.25 12.43 6.21
N ALA A 290 -2.40 12.65 5.57
CA ALA A 290 -2.41 13.35 4.29
C ALA A 290 -2.05 14.82 4.48
N ASP A 291 -1.22 15.37 3.59
CA ASP A 291 -0.97 16.80 3.53
C ASP A 291 -2.10 17.48 2.75
N ALA A 292 -2.65 18.58 3.25
CA ALA A 292 -3.72 19.30 2.56
C ALA A 292 -3.30 19.78 1.17
N LEU A 293 -2.01 20.11 0.97
CA LEU A 293 -1.48 20.51 -0.32
C LEU A 293 -1.32 19.33 -1.28
N ALA A 294 -1.13 18.10 -0.78
CA ALA A 294 -0.94 16.90 -1.61
C ALA A 294 -2.15 16.60 -2.52
N PHE A 295 -3.35 17.06 -2.16
CA PHE A 295 -4.55 16.94 -2.99
C PHE A 295 -4.44 17.71 -4.31
N PHE A 296 -3.55 18.71 -4.39
CA PHE A 296 -3.38 19.59 -5.55
C PHE A 296 -2.02 19.42 -6.25
N VAL A 297 -1.18 18.52 -5.75
CA VAL A 297 0.21 18.34 -6.20
C VAL A 297 0.39 16.94 -6.78
N PRO A 298 0.69 16.80 -8.08
CA PRO A 298 0.98 15.52 -8.70
C PRO A 298 2.08 14.75 -7.95
N PRO A 299 1.83 13.47 -7.58
CA PRO A 299 2.75 12.70 -6.78
C PRO A 299 3.82 12.07 -7.65
N PHE A 300 4.84 11.50 -6.99
CA PHE A 300 6.00 10.89 -7.63
C PHE A 300 5.68 9.81 -8.69
N CYS A 301 4.53 9.12 -8.61
CA CYS A 301 4.16 8.08 -9.56
C CYS A 301 3.53 8.61 -10.87
N SER A 302 3.14 9.89 -10.91
CA SER A 302 2.54 10.51 -12.10
C SER A 302 3.62 10.87 -13.13
N SER A 303 3.34 10.77 -14.44
CA SER A 303 4.34 11.02 -15.51
C SER A 303 4.99 12.41 -15.48
N TRP A 304 4.33 13.40 -14.87
CA TRP A 304 4.84 14.76 -14.66
C TRP A 304 5.02 15.14 -13.17
N GLY A 305 4.91 14.17 -12.26
CA GLY A 305 5.07 14.37 -10.82
C GLY A 305 6.42 14.98 -10.45
N MET A 306 7.43 14.75 -11.28
CA MET A 306 8.80 15.19 -11.05
C MET A 306 8.95 16.72 -11.08
N LEU A 307 8.09 17.40 -11.86
CA LEU A 307 8.01 18.87 -11.87
C LEU A 307 7.65 19.44 -10.49
N PHE A 308 7.00 18.62 -9.66
CA PHE A 308 6.54 19.00 -8.33
C PHE A 308 7.42 18.43 -7.21
N TYR A 309 8.55 17.79 -7.53
CA TYR A 309 9.49 17.22 -6.55
C TYR A 309 9.84 18.18 -5.41
N PRO A 310 10.17 19.46 -5.66
CA PRO A 310 10.52 20.40 -4.58
C PRO A 310 9.40 20.60 -3.55
N ILE A 311 8.14 20.35 -3.93
CA ILE A 311 6.96 20.51 -3.10
C ILE A 311 6.64 19.20 -2.37
N TRP A 312 6.41 18.11 -3.10
CA TRP A 312 5.93 16.87 -2.47
C TRP A 312 6.99 16.16 -1.63
N SER A 313 8.29 16.40 -1.89
CA SER A 313 9.37 15.88 -1.04
C SER A 313 9.40 16.48 0.37
N ARG A 314 8.66 17.58 0.61
CA ARG A 314 8.50 18.20 1.93
C ARG A 314 7.37 17.57 2.74
N PHE A 315 6.46 16.84 2.11
CA PHE A 315 5.34 16.22 2.82
C PHE A 315 5.84 15.21 3.85
N ARG A 316 5.13 15.12 4.98
CA ARG A 316 5.56 14.31 6.12
C ARG A 316 5.44 12.81 5.83
N ALA A 317 4.28 12.41 5.31
CA ALA A 317 4.02 11.05 4.87
C ALA A 317 5.03 10.63 3.79
N ASN A 318 5.33 9.33 3.72
CA ASN A 318 6.17 8.81 2.66
C ASN A 318 5.48 9.01 1.28
N PRO A 319 6.21 8.95 0.15
CA PRO A 319 5.64 9.26 -1.18
C PRO A 319 4.43 8.43 -1.54
N VAL A 320 4.38 7.17 -1.07
CA VAL A 320 3.28 6.25 -1.37
C VAL A 320 2.02 6.64 -0.60
N GLU A 321 2.13 6.82 0.71
CA GLU A 321 1.00 7.22 1.55
C GLU A 321 0.55 8.67 1.27
N GLY A 322 1.49 9.53 0.86
CA GLY A 322 1.23 10.93 0.50
C GLY A 322 0.66 11.14 -0.90
N ALA A 323 0.44 10.09 -1.70
CA ALA A 323 -0.09 10.19 -3.05
C ALA A 323 -1.62 10.40 -3.09
N THR A 324 -2.09 11.52 -2.51
CA THR A 324 -3.52 11.87 -2.39
C THR A 324 -4.01 12.87 -3.44
N PHE A 325 -3.23 13.08 -4.50
CA PHE A 325 -3.58 13.97 -5.61
C PHE A 325 -4.90 13.54 -6.27
N VAL A 326 -5.82 14.49 -6.43
CA VAL A 326 -7.15 14.19 -6.97
C VAL A 326 -7.24 14.32 -8.49
N GLY A 327 -6.29 14.98 -9.14
CA GLY A 327 -6.33 15.30 -10.57
C GLY A 327 -6.90 16.68 -10.87
N TYR A 328 -6.24 17.46 -11.74
CA TYR A 328 -6.76 18.75 -12.19
C TYR A 328 -8.03 18.61 -13.03
N SER A 329 -8.14 17.53 -13.80
CA SER A 329 -9.36 17.15 -14.53
C SER A 329 -10.55 16.96 -13.59
N VAL A 330 -10.35 16.31 -12.44
CA VAL A 330 -11.37 16.11 -11.41
C VAL A 330 -11.77 17.44 -10.78
N LEU A 331 -10.81 18.31 -10.46
CA LEU A 331 -11.09 19.63 -9.90
C LEU A 331 -11.93 20.50 -10.87
N LEU A 332 -11.56 20.52 -12.15
CA LEU A 332 -12.32 21.22 -13.19
C LEU A 332 -13.75 20.66 -13.31
N LEU A 333 -13.90 19.33 -13.29
CA LEU A 333 -15.20 18.69 -13.33
C LEU A 333 -16.04 19.01 -12.09
N LEU A 334 -15.46 19.06 -10.90
CA LEU A 334 -16.17 19.44 -9.67
C LEU A 334 -16.65 20.89 -9.69
N VAL A 335 -15.80 21.83 -10.12
CA VAL A 335 -16.17 23.25 -10.28
C VAL A 335 -17.35 23.37 -11.26
N TRP A 336 -17.27 22.63 -12.36
CA TRP A 336 -18.32 22.56 -13.37
C TRP A 336 -19.60 21.86 -12.83
N ALA A 337 -19.47 20.89 -11.92
CA ALA A 337 -20.56 20.13 -11.34
C ALA A 337 -21.47 20.95 -10.41
N GLY A 338 -20.91 21.96 -9.73
CA GLY A 338 -21.50 22.61 -8.55
C GLY A 338 -23.03 22.78 -8.58
N ARG A 339 -23.56 23.67 -9.44
CA ARG A 339 -25.02 23.95 -9.50
C ARG A 339 -25.83 22.92 -10.31
N ARG A 340 -25.21 21.81 -10.74
CA ARG A 340 -25.74 20.90 -11.77
C ARG A 340 -26.11 19.52 -11.23
N ILE A 341 -25.62 19.18 -10.05
CA ILE A 341 -25.96 17.93 -9.36
C ILE A 341 -27.31 18.11 -8.63
N PRO A 342 -28.20 17.09 -8.61
CA PRO A 342 -29.39 17.14 -7.76
C PRO A 342 -29.01 17.48 -6.32
N ARG A 343 -29.65 18.52 -5.74
CA ARG A 343 -29.25 19.05 -4.42
C ARG A 343 -29.11 17.97 -3.32
N PRO A 344 -30.02 17.00 -3.19
CA PRO A 344 -29.88 15.94 -2.18
C PRO A 344 -28.63 15.08 -2.40
N ALA A 345 -28.38 14.63 -3.64
CA ALA A 345 -27.18 13.88 -4.00
C ALA A 345 -25.90 14.69 -3.78
N ALA A 346 -25.89 15.97 -4.21
CA ALA A 346 -24.76 16.88 -4.03
C ALA A 346 -24.41 17.07 -2.55
N ARG A 347 -25.44 17.25 -1.70
CA ARG A 347 -25.28 17.39 -0.25
C ARG A 347 -24.73 16.13 0.38
N PHE A 348 -25.31 14.97 0.11
CA PHE A 348 -24.85 13.70 0.69
C PHE A 348 -23.40 13.40 0.32
N TRP A 349 -23.10 13.35 -0.99
CA TRP A 349 -21.77 13.00 -1.48
C TRP A 349 -20.74 14.10 -1.19
N GLY A 350 -21.13 15.38 -1.17
CA GLY A 350 -20.26 16.50 -0.80
C GLY A 350 -19.91 16.52 0.68
N LEU A 351 -20.86 16.21 1.57
CA LEU A 351 -20.59 16.08 3.01
C LEU A 351 -19.77 14.83 3.33
N ALA A 352 -20.05 13.70 2.66
CA ALA A 352 -19.22 12.50 2.76
C ALA A 352 -17.78 12.80 2.32
N LEU A 353 -17.63 13.45 1.15
CA LEU A 353 -16.34 13.92 0.64
C LEU A 353 -15.59 14.74 1.69
N ALA A 354 -16.24 15.77 2.25
CA ALA A 354 -15.64 16.64 3.25
C ALA A 354 -15.24 15.89 4.52
N PHE A 355 -16.10 15.00 5.02
CA PHE A 355 -15.82 14.18 6.19
C PHE A 355 -14.57 13.31 5.99
N PHE A 356 -14.52 12.51 4.92
CA PHE A 356 -13.38 11.63 4.65
C PHE A 356 -12.11 12.40 4.28
N PHE A 357 -12.23 13.51 3.55
CA PHE A 357 -11.13 14.42 3.28
C PHE A 357 -10.50 14.92 4.58
N VAL A 358 -11.30 15.50 5.48
CA VAL A 358 -10.80 16.05 6.75
C VAL A 358 -10.22 14.94 7.63
N CYS A 359 -10.86 13.77 7.71
CA CYS A 359 -10.32 12.65 8.48
C CYS A 359 -8.99 12.14 7.91
N SER A 360 -8.78 12.19 6.58
CA SER A 360 -7.53 11.74 5.96
C SER A 360 -6.32 12.62 6.30
N LEU A 361 -6.55 13.89 6.67
CA LEU A 361 -5.50 14.81 7.11
C LEU A 361 -4.89 14.42 8.47
N GLY A 362 -5.46 13.43 9.15
CA GLY A 362 -4.98 12.91 10.43
C GLY A 362 -5.44 13.70 11.64
N PRO A 363 -4.86 13.45 12.82
CA PRO A 363 -5.33 14.06 14.08
C PRO A 363 -5.10 15.57 14.16
N PHE A 364 -4.13 16.10 13.42
CA PHE A 364 -3.78 17.52 13.35
C PHE A 364 -3.61 17.92 11.89
N LEU A 365 -3.93 19.18 11.55
CA LEU A 365 -3.84 19.67 10.19
C LEU A 365 -2.37 19.71 9.70
N ASN A 366 -2.10 19.08 8.56
CA ASN A 366 -0.80 19.12 7.89
C ASN A 366 -0.90 19.94 6.60
N VAL A 367 -0.02 20.93 6.44
CA VAL A 367 0.05 21.79 5.24
C VAL A 367 1.50 22.00 4.83
N ALA A 368 1.84 21.62 3.60
CA ALA A 368 3.16 21.80 3.01
C ALA A 368 4.31 21.26 3.90
N GLY A 369 4.09 20.12 4.55
CA GLY A 369 5.04 19.47 5.45
C GLY A 369 5.01 19.97 6.89
N ARG A 370 4.21 20.99 7.22
CA ARG A 370 4.12 21.58 8.57
C ARG A 370 2.86 21.10 9.28
N VAL A 371 3.02 20.70 10.55
CA VAL A 371 1.91 20.37 11.44
C VAL A 371 1.41 21.65 12.10
N LEU A 372 0.15 21.99 11.86
CA LEU A 372 -0.55 23.06 12.55
C LEU A 372 -1.26 22.46 13.78
N PRO A 373 -1.25 23.12 14.95
CA PRO A 373 -1.89 22.62 16.18
C PRO A 373 -3.42 22.77 16.15
N ILE A 374 -4.04 22.47 15.02
CA ILE A 374 -5.48 22.51 14.80
C ILE A 374 -5.97 21.06 14.87
N PRO A 375 -6.67 20.66 15.94
CA PRO A 375 -7.17 19.30 16.07
C PRO A 375 -8.28 19.03 15.06
N LEU A 376 -8.27 17.84 14.47
CA LEU A 376 -9.22 17.39 13.46
C LEU A 376 -10.06 16.20 13.95
N PRO A 377 -11.22 15.93 13.33
CA PRO A 377 -12.11 14.81 13.68
C PRO A 377 -11.44 13.44 13.86
N TYR A 378 -10.36 13.15 13.11
CA TYR A 378 -9.62 11.90 13.28
C TYR A 378 -9.10 11.73 14.71
N LEU A 379 -8.73 12.80 15.40
CA LEU A 379 -8.27 12.74 16.79
C LEU A 379 -9.31 12.14 17.74
N ALA A 380 -10.60 12.43 17.50
CA ALA A 380 -11.68 11.82 18.26
C ALA A 380 -11.86 10.34 17.89
N LEU A 381 -11.80 10.00 16.59
CA LEU A 381 -11.90 8.61 16.13
C LEU A 381 -10.79 7.74 16.73
N ASP A 382 -9.56 8.24 16.73
CA ASP A 382 -8.39 7.56 17.27
C ASP A 382 -8.52 7.24 18.77
N ARG A 383 -9.07 8.19 19.54
CA ARG A 383 -9.26 8.02 20.99
C ARG A 383 -10.47 7.17 21.36
N LEU A 384 -11.54 7.23 20.58
CA LEU A 384 -12.80 6.55 20.90
C LEU A 384 -12.85 5.10 20.39
N LEU A 385 -12.08 4.76 19.36
CA LEU A 385 -12.16 3.46 18.69
C LEU A 385 -10.82 2.72 18.77
N PRO A 386 -10.69 1.70 19.64
CA PRO A 386 -9.43 0.96 19.85
C PRO A 386 -8.82 0.36 18.57
N LEU A 387 -9.63 0.05 17.55
CA LEU A 387 -9.17 -0.45 16.25
C LEU A 387 -8.35 0.57 15.46
N PHE A 388 -8.54 1.88 15.66
CA PHE A 388 -7.75 2.92 14.99
C PHE A 388 -6.30 2.95 15.51
N SER A 389 -6.10 2.63 16.79
CA SER A 389 -4.78 2.51 17.40
C SER A 389 -3.92 1.39 16.80
N LEU A 390 -4.53 0.45 16.07
CA LEU A 390 -3.83 -0.62 15.35
C LEU A 390 -3.42 -0.24 13.93
N GLY A 391 -4.06 0.75 13.32
CA GLY A 391 -3.77 1.18 11.94
C GLY A 391 -2.76 2.33 11.91
N GLY A 392 -3.23 3.52 12.33
CA GLY A 392 -2.37 4.69 12.45
C GLY A 392 -1.93 5.35 11.14
N VAL A 393 -2.64 5.12 10.04
CA VAL A 393 -2.33 5.70 8.72
C VAL A 393 -3.56 6.44 8.16
N PRO A 394 -3.85 7.68 8.64
CA PRO A 394 -5.03 8.44 8.23
C PRO A 394 -5.11 8.70 6.73
N ALA A 395 -3.97 8.88 6.05
CA ALA A 395 -3.93 9.19 4.62
C ALA A 395 -4.69 8.17 3.75
N ARG A 396 -4.78 6.91 4.20
CA ARG A 396 -5.47 5.84 3.48
C ARG A 396 -6.98 6.03 3.38
N LEU A 397 -7.61 6.81 4.28
CA LEU A 397 -9.03 7.18 4.19
C LEU A 397 -9.35 7.95 2.89
N HIS A 398 -8.32 8.51 2.24
CA HIS A 398 -8.44 9.20 0.96
C HIS A 398 -9.13 8.37 -0.13
N ILE A 399 -9.03 7.03 -0.10
CA ILE A 399 -9.69 6.21 -1.13
C ILE A 399 -11.21 6.41 -1.16
N VAL A 400 -11.83 6.68 -0.01
CA VAL A 400 -13.27 7.00 0.08
C VAL A 400 -13.54 8.42 -0.42
N THR A 401 -12.63 9.36 -0.19
CA THR A 401 -12.65 10.68 -0.81
C THR A 401 -12.66 10.55 -2.33
N THR A 402 -11.77 9.73 -2.91
CA THR A 402 -11.73 9.46 -4.36
C THR A 402 -13.03 8.84 -4.87
N ALA A 403 -13.64 7.91 -4.13
CA ALA A 403 -14.94 7.33 -4.50
C ALA A 403 -16.05 8.39 -4.55
N CYS A 404 -16.10 9.28 -3.56
CA CYS A 404 -17.07 10.39 -3.55
C CYS A 404 -16.83 11.36 -4.71
N LEU A 405 -15.57 11.70 -5.01
CA LEU A 405 -15.18 12.53 -6.15
C LEU A 405 -15.62 11.90 -7.48
N ALA A 406 -15.40 10.60 -7.64
CA ALA A 406 -15.79 9.87 -8.84
C ALA A 406 -17.32 9.90 -9.05
N VAL A 407 -18.12 9.78 -7.98
CA VAL A 407 -19.59 9.95 -8.07
C VAL A 407 -19.97 11.36 -8.49
N LEU A 408 -19.42 12.38 -7.83
CA LEU A 408 -19.73 13.79 -8.12
C LEU A 408 -19.33 14.16 -9.56
N CYS A 409 -18.16 13.71 -10.02
CA CYS A 409 -17.69 13.89 -11.39
C CYS A 409 -18.54 13.13 -12.40
N ALA A 410 -19.08 11.96 -12.05
CA ALA A 410 -20.04 11.26 -12.91
C ALA A 410 -21.36 12.07 -13.06
N TYR A 411 -21.89 12.65 -11.98
CA TYR A 411 -23.04 13.56 -12.12
C TYR A 411 -22.70 14.79 -12.98
N ALA A 412 -21.49 15.33 -12.82
CA ALA A 412 -20.99 16.42 -13.64
C ALA A 412 -20.98 16.01 -15.13
N ALA A 413 -20.25 14.95 -15.48
CA ALA A 413 -20.13 14.49 -16.85
C ALA A 413 -21.47 14.16 -17.50
N ARG A 414 -22.44 13.62 -16.75
CA ARG A 414 -23.81 13.40 -17.24
C ARG A 414 -24.42 14.69 -17.78
N GLU A 415 -24.42 15.75 -16.98
CA GLU A 415 -25.01 17.01 -17.40
C GLU A 415 -24.24 17.61 -18.59
N GLY A 416 -22.93 17.38 -18.64
CA GLY A 416 -22.09 17.97 -19.68
C GLY A 416 -22.28 17.32 -21.02
N PHE A 417 -22.41 15.99 -21.03
CA PHE A 417 -22.79 15.25 -22.23
C PHE A 417 -24.22 15.56 -22.67
N ARG A 418 -25.14 15.83 -21.74
CA ARG A 418 -26.52 16.24 -22.06
C ARG A 418 -26.53 17.57 -22.83
N ARG A 419 -25.88 18.61 -22.29
CA ARG A 419 -25.83 19.94 -22.93
C ARG A 419 -25.05 19.98 -24.22
N SER A 420 -23.99 19.18 -24.36
CA SER A 420 -23.22 19.09 -25.60
C SER A 420 -24.05 18.57 -26.79
N ARG A 421 -25.23 17.98 -26.52
CA ARG A 421 -26.19 17.53 -27.53
C ARG A 421 -27.25 18.58 -27.89
N GLU A 422 -27.41 19.65 -27.12
CA GLU A 422 -28.52 20.62 -27.27
C GLU A 422 -28.33 21.62 -28.43
N GLY A 423 -27.27 21.53 -29.24
CA GLY A 423 -27.05 22.41 -30.40
C GLY A 423 -26.71 23.87 -30.03
N GLY A 424 -26.31 24.68 -31.02
CA GLY A 424 -26.04 26.12 -30.85
C GLY A 424 -24.69 26.50 -30.21
N GLU A 425 -24.57 27.77 -29.77
CA GLU A 425 -23.36 28.39 -29.22
C GLU A 425 -22.77 27.65 -28.00
N VAL A 426 -23.65 27.04 -27.18
CA VAL A 426 -23.26 26.26 -26.00
C VAL A 426 -22.39 25.06 -26.37
N ARG A 427 -22.63 24.44 -27.53
CA ARG A 427 -21.79 23.34 -28.04
C ARG A 427 -20.39 23.82 -28.44
N GLY A 428 -20.29 25.02 -29.02
CA GLY A 428 -19.04 25.68 -29.36
C GLY A 428 -18.17 25.95 -28.12
N LEU A 429 -18.79 26.41 -27.04
CA LEU A 429 -18.11 26.71 -25.78
C LEU A 429 -17.71 25.46 -24.97
N LEU A 430 -18.52 24.39 -24.98
CA LEU A 430 -18.24 23.18 -24.19
C LEU A 430 -17.20 22.26 -24.84
N ARG A 431 -17.04 22.28 -26.17
CA ARG A 431 -16.09 21.43 -26.89
C ARG A 431 -14.63 21.61 -26.41
N PRO A 432 -14.05 22.82 -26.34
CA PRO A 432 -12.69 22.99 -25.84
C PRO A 432 -12.55 22.56 -24.38
N ILE A 433 -13.57 22.77 -23.54
CA ILE A 433 -13.57 22.31 -22.14
C ILE A 433 -13.45 20.78 -22.07
N TRP A 434 -14.24 20.04 -22.86
CA TRP A 434 -14.15 18.58 -22.90
C TRP A 434 -12.82 18.07 -23.46
N VAL A 435 -12.23 18.78 -24.42
CA VAL A 435 -10.88 18.49 -24.92
C VAL A 435 -9.84 18.71 -23.82
N CYS A 436 -9.88 19.85 -23.13
CA CYS A 436 -8.98 20.14 -21.99
C CYS A 436 -9.13 19.11 -20.86
N VAL A 437 -10.37 18.75 -20.50
CA VAL A 437 -10.65 17.69 -19.51
C VAL A 437 -10.07 16.36 -19.98
N GLY A 438 -10.21 16.01 -21.26
CA GLY A 438 -9.64 14.79 -21.83
C GLY A 438 -8.11 14.77 -21.80
N ILE A 439 -7.46 15.88 -22.15
CA ILE A 439 -5.99 16.03 -22.08
C ILE A 439 -5.52 15.93 -20.63
N LEU A 440 -6.18 16.64 -19.70
CA LEU A 440 -5.83 16.59 -18.29
C LEU A 440 -6.09 15.22 -17.68
N LEU A 441 -7.15 14.51 -18.09
CA LEU A 441 -7.39 13.12 -17.69
C LEU A 441 -6.22 12.23 -18.11
N LEU A 442 -5.70 12.40 -19.33
CA LEU A 442 -4.51 11.67 -19.77
C LEU A 442 -3.30 12.04 -18.91
N LEU A 443 -3.03 13.33 -18.68
CA LEU A 443 -1.87 13.75 -17.89
C LEU A 443 -1.94 13.34 -16.40
N ASP A 444 -3.11 13.51 -15.78
CA ASP A 444 -3.35 13.17 -14.37
C ASP A 444 -3.27 11.66 -14.11
N HIS A 445 -3.68 10.85 -15.10
CA HIS A 445 -3.81 9.39 -14.95
C HIS A 445 -2.78 8.57 -15.75
N LEU A 446 -1.88 9.22 -16.48
CA LEU A 446 -0.73 8.56 -17.09
C LEU A 446 0.33 8.32 -16.02
N HIS A 447 0.52 7.05 -15.71
CA HIS A 447 1.51 6.54 -14.76
C HIS A 447 2.42 5.48 -15.43
N VAL A 448 2.44 5.47 -16.77
CA VAL A 448 3.19 4.51 -17.58
C VAL A 448 4.62 5.04 -17.80
N PRO A 449 5.67 4.20 -17.68
CA PRO A 449 5.61 2.80 -17.26
C PRO A 449 5.35 2.66 -15.76
N VAL A 450 4.47 1.72 -15.39
CA VAL A 450 4.36 1.27 -14.01
C VAL A 450 5.67 0.59 -13.61
N PHE A 451 6.16 0.89 -12.42
CA PHE A 451 7.37 0.31 -11.89
C PHE A 451 7.25 -1.21 -11.81
N THR A 452 8.29 -1.91 -12.27
CA THR A 452 8.39 -3.35 -12.21
C THR A 452 9.80 -3.73 -11.79
N ALA A 453 9.91 -4.72 -10.92
CA ALA A 453 11.17 -5.28 -10.49
C ALA A 453 11.51 -6.51 -11.32
N GLU A 454 12.79 -6.67 -11.69
CA GLU A 454 13.25 -7.91 -12.31
C GLU A 454 13.29 -9.05 -11.31
N HIS A 455 12.77 -10.19 -11.75
CA HIS A 455 12.78 -11.42 -10.98
C HIS A 455 14.05 -12.23 -11.29
N ARG A 456 15.21 -11.75 -10.81
CA ARG A 456 16.47 -12.49 -10.89
C ARG A 456 16.86 -13.01 -9.51
N ILE A 457 17.13 -14.31 -9.44
CA ILE A 457 17.52 -15.04 -8.24
C ILE A 457 18.98 -15.47 -8.40
N SER A 458 19.82 -15.25 -7.38
CA SER A 458 21.20 -15.74 -7.37
C SER A 458 21.29 -17.27 -7.60
N PRO A 459 22.25 -17.76 -8.42
CA PRO A 459 22.55 -19.18 -8.53
C PRO A 459 22.84 -19.85 -7.18
N PHE A 460 23.33 -19.10 -6.19
CA PHE A 460 23.56 -19.60 -4.84
C PHE A 460 22.27 -20.10 -4.16
N TYR A 461 21.17 -19.33 -4.23
CA TYR A 461 19.87 -19.76 -3.70
C TYR A 461 19.37 -21.02 -4.43
N MET A 462 19.61 -21.12 -5.74
CA MET A 462 19.29 -22.33 -6.51
C MET A 462 20.14 -23.52 -6.06
N GLY A 463 21.40 -23.31 -5.70
CA GLY A 463 22.27 -24.32 -5.10
C GLY A 463 21.73 -24.80 -3.74
N LEU A 464 21.35 -23.87 -2.86
CA LEU A 464 20.76 -24.18 -1.55
C LEU A 464 19.48 -25.03 -1.65
N SER A 465 18.69 -24.87 -2.71
CA SER A 465 17.48 -25.69 -2.92
C SER A 465 17.76 -27.19 -3.11
N ARG A 466 19.00 -27.55 -3.48
CA ARG A 466 19.44 -28.95 -3.66
C ARG A 466 19.94 -29.57 -2.36
N ASP A 467 20.37 -28.75 -1.42
CA ASP A 467 20.79 -29.18 -0.09
C ASP A 467 19.56 -29.61 0.73
N ARG A 468 19.57 -30.84 1.23
CA ARG A 468 18.46 -31.44 1.99
C ARG A 468 18.60 -31.33 3.51
N GLU A 469 19.73 -30.83 4.02
CA GLU A 469 19.92 -30.67 5.46
C GLU A 469 19.00 -29.58 6.02
N ASP A 470 18.48 -29.78 7.23
CA ASP A 470 17.66 -28.77 7.92
C ASP A 470 18.60 -27.89 8.75
N TYR A 471 18.60 -26.59 8.48
CA TYR A 471 19.38 -25.58 9.18
C TYR A 471 18.84 -24.17 8.89
N GLY A 472 19.26 -23.21 9.71
CA GLY A 472 18.89 -21.81 9.53
C GLY A 472 19.95 -20.98 8.80
N LEU A 473 19.51 -19.85 8.24
CA LEU A 473 20.39 -18.84 7.65
C LEU A 473 19.98 -17.42 8.04
N VAL A 474 20.95 -16.53 7.99
CA VAL A 474 20.77 -15.09 8.17
C VAL A 474 20.86 -14.46 6.78
N ASP A 475 19.79 -13.86 6.30
CA ASP A 475 19.77 -13.19 5.00
C ASP A 475 19.48 -11.70 5.18
N LEU A 476 20.48 -10.89 4.86
CA LEU A 476 20.46 -9.43 4.99
C LEU A 476 20.20 -8.73 3.65
N THR A 477 19.86 -9.47 2.60
CA THR A 477 19.36 -8.88 1.35
C THR A 477 18.02 -8.14 1.60
N PRO A 478 17.54 -7.29 0.68
CA PRO A 478 16.31 -6.52 0.87
C PRO A 478 15.17 -7.39 1.42
N ARG A 479 14.57 -6.95 2.53
CA ARG A 479 13.80 -7.81 3.46
C ARG A 479 12.70 -8.66 2.79
N GLY A 480 12.00 -8.10 1.81
CA GLY A 480 10.98 -8.84 1.05
C GLY A 480 11.58 -9.92 0.15
N LYS A 481 12.74 -9.65 -0.47
CA LYS A 481 13.45 -10.56 -1.36
C LYS A 481 14.05 -11.74 -0.60
N ALA A 482 14.73 -11.49 0.53
CA ALA A 482 15.22 -12.53 1.45
C ALA A 482 14.09 -13.49 1.83
N LEU A 483 12.94 -12.92 2.23
CA LEU A 483 11.73 -13.67 2.56
C LEU A 483 11.29 -14.52 1.36
N PHE A 484 11.11 -13.92 0.18
CA PHE A 484 10.73 -14.64 -1.03
C PHE A 484 11.69 -15.79 -1.39
N CYS A 485 13.00 -15.60 -1.28
CA CYS A 485 14.00 -16.62 -1.59
C CYS A 485 13.83 -17.92 -0.77
N THR A 486 13.24 -17.86 0.44
CA THR A 486 12.93 -19.06 1.22
C THR A 486 11.92 -19.99 0.54
N THR A 487 11.07 -19.47 -0.34
CA THR A 487 10.15 -20.31 -1.14
C THR A 487 10.90 -21.15 -2.18
N ILE A 488 12.14 -20.77 -2.49
CA ILE A 488 13.00 -21.43 -3.46
C ILE A 488 13.92 -22.43 -2.76
N HIS A 489 14.70 -21.96 -1.78
CA HIS A 489 15.70 -22.81 -1.12
C HIS A 489 15.16 -23.63 0.05
N GLY A 490 13.98 -23.32 0.58
CA GLY A 490 13.30 -24.08 1.63
C GLY A 490 13.91 -24.03 3.04
N LYS A 491 15.11 -23.46 3.19
CA LYS A 491 15.80 -23.26 4.49
C LYS A 491 15.10 -22.21 5.36
N LYS A 492 15.34 -22.29 6.68
CA LYS A 492 14.73 -21.40 7.68
C LYS A 492 15.52 -20.10 7.79
N LEU A 493 14.84 -18.97 7.96
CA LEU A 493 15.44 -17.67 8.22
C LEU A 493 15.40 -17.34 9.71
N ALA A 494 16.57 -17.00 10.27
CA ALA A 494 16.63 -16.41 11.61
C ALA A 494 15.87 -15.07 11.63
N GLY A 495 16.02 -14.27 10.57
CA GLY A 495 15.29 -13.03 10.34
C GLY A 495 13.97 -13.25 9.58
N GLY A 496 13.65 -12.30 8.70
CA GLY A 496 12.44 -12.32 7.88
C GLY A 496 11.46 -11.21 8.22
N TYR A 497 10.80 -10.68 7.19
CA TYR A 497 9.89 -9.56 7.34
C TYR A 497 8.52 -9.99 7.87
N VAL A 498 8.11 -9.37 8.96
CA VAL A 498 6.72 -9.28 9.41
C VAL A 498 6.42 -7.82 9.75
N ALA A 499 5.17 -7.41 9.62
CA ALA A 499 4.79 -6.01 9.88
C ALA A 499 4.93 -5.66 11.38
N ARG A 500 4.73 -6.65 12.26
CA ARG A 500 4.87 -6.52 13.72
C ARG A 500 5.55 -7.76 14.28
N PRO A 501 6.86 -7.71 14.55
CA PRO A 501 7.55 -8.78 15.25
C PRO A 501 6.93 -9.03 16.61
N SER A 502 6.91 -10.29 17.06
CA SER A 502 6.40 -10.60 18.40
C SER A 502 7.37 -10.07 19.46
N PRO A 503 6.88 -9.52 20.60
CA PRO A 503 7.74 -9.15 21.72
C PRO A 503 8.58 -10.32 22.26
N ARG A 504 8.11 -11.55 22.05
CA ARG A 504 8.89 -12.76 22.33
C ARG A 504 10.12 -12.89 21.42
N TYR A 505 9.95 -12.68 20.12
CA TYR A 505 11.05 -12.71 19.15
C TYR A 505 12.02 -11.55 19.36
N GLU A 506 11.53 -10.34 19.61
CA GLU A 506 12.38 -9.18 19.90
C GLU A 506 13.28 -9.44 21.12
N ARG A 507 12.71 -9.90 22.23
CA ARG A 507 13.49 -10.30 23.42
C ARG A 507 14.45 -11.45 23.17
N PHE A 508 14.14 -12.34 22.24
CA PHE A 508 15.07 -13.40 21.85
C PHE A 508 16.27 -12.79 21.14
N ILE A 509 16.07 -11.97 20.11
CA ILE A 509 17.17 -11.29 19.41
C ILE A 509 17.99 -10.41 20.36
N GLU A 510 17.36 -9.68 21.27
CA GLU A 510 18.07 -8.83 22.24
C GLU A 510 19.04 -9.59 23.15
N ARG A 511 18.75 -10.87 23.43
CA ARG A 511 19.57 -11.76 24.26
C ARG A 511 20.72 -12.41 23.49
N GLN A 512 20.65 -12.42 22.17
CA GLN A 512 21.64 -13.01 21.26
C GLN A 512 22.61 -11.91 20.83
N ALA A 513 23.79 -11.84 21.43
CA ALA A 513 24.72 -10.73 21.23
C ALA A 513 25.10 -10.57 19.75
N SER A 514 25.35 -11.69 19.07
CA SER A 514 25.75 -11.75 17.67
C SER A 514 24.59 -11.41 16.73
N LEU A 515 23.42 -12.03 16.92
CA LEU A 515 22.24 -11.70 16.10
C LEU A 515 21.78 -10.25 16.29
N ARG A 516 21.85 -9.72 17.51
CA ARG A 516 21.57 -8.31 17.81
C ARG A 516 22.54 -7.40 17.05
N ALA A 517 23.83 -7.69 17.09
CA ALA A 517 24.84 -6.89 16.39
C ALA A 517 24.60 -6.91 14.86
N ILE A 518 24.35 -8.10 14.30
CA ILE A 518 24.09 -8.30 12.88
C ILE A 518 22.82 -7.58 12.42
N PHE A 519 21.69 -7.74 13.12
CA PHE A 519 20.42 -7.11 12.72
C PHE A 519 20.35 -5.61 13.01
N SER A 520 21.11 -5.11 14.00
CA SER A 520 21.18 -3.68 14.30
C SER A 520 22.23 -2.94 13.47
N GLY A 521 23.16 -3.67 12.84
CA GLY A 521 24.30 -3.10 12.12
C GLY A 521 25.28 -2.37 13.05
N ARG A 522 25.37 -2.76 14.33
CA ARG A 522 26.24 -2.13 15.33
C ARG A 522 26.97 -3.20 16.15
N LEU A 523 28.29 -3.06 16.25
CA LEU A 523 29.18 -3.92 17.06
C LEU A 523 28.86 -3.80 18.56
N ALA A 524 28.68 -2.57 19.07
CA ALA A 524 28.50 -2.33 20.49
C ALA A 524 27.02 -2.31 20.90
N GLY A 525 26.69 -3.05 21.96
CA GLY A 525 25.44 -2.86 22.70
C GLY A 525 25.40 -1.50 23.41
N PRO A 526 24.28 -1.14 24.09
CA PRO A 526 24.19 0.07 24.90
C PRO A 526 25.30 0.21 25.96
N GLU A 527 25.92 -0.92 26.32
CA GLU A 527 26.99 -1.04 27.32
C GLU A 527 28.42 -1.05 26.73
N GLY A 528 28.58 -0.85 25.41
CA GLY A 528 29.90 -0.62 24.80
C GLY A 528 30.74 -1.85 24.46
N THR A 529 30.31 -3.07 24.81
CA THR A 529 30.99 -4.32 24.44
C THR A 529 30.31 -5.00 23.25
N GLY A 530 31.11 -5.40 22.26
CA GLY A 530 30.68 -6.21 21.11
C GLY A 530 31.07 -7.68 21.27
N PRO A 531 30.40 -8.61 20.57
CA PRO A 531 30.71 -10.03 20.66
C PRO A 531 32.10 -10.34 20.06
N GLN A 532 32.91 -11.14 20.75
CA GLN A 532 34.19 -11.63 20.20
C GLN A 532 33.93 -12.72 19.14
N SER A 533 34.81 -12.84 18.12
CA SER A 533 34.54 -13.70 16.96
C SER A 533 34.31 -15.17 17.32
N GLY A 534 35.06 -15.69 18.29
CA GLY A 534 34.91 -17.06 18.77
C GLY A 534 33.64 -17.31 19.59
N GLU A 535 33.07 -16.28 20.21
CA GLU A 535 31.76 -16.37 20.89
C GLU A 535 30.62 -16.32 19.89
N ALA A 536 30.76 -15.49 18.85
CA ALA A 536 29.75 -15.37 17.81
C ALA A 536 29.60 -16.63 16.96
N CYS A 537 30.70 -17.26 16.55
CA CYS A 537 30.65 -18.54 15.84
C CYS A 537 30.01 -19.65 16.71
N ARG A 538 30.26 -19.64 18.03
CA ARG A 538 29.62 -20.58 18.98
C ARG A 538 28.13 -20.30 19.11
N GLU A 539 27.73 -19.04 19.25
CA GLU A 539 26.32 -18.61 19.33
C GLU A 539 25.56 -19.03 18.07
N LEU A 540 26.05 -18.66 16.89
CA LEU A 540 25.40 -18.98 15.61
C LEU A 540 25.34 -20.50 15.36
N SER A 541 26.41 -21.23 15.68
CA SER A 541 26.43 -22.69 15.57
C SER A 541 25.48 -23.38 16.56
N SER A 542 25.33 -22.83 17.77
CA SER A 542 24.39 -23.36 18.76
C SER A 542 22.92 -23.24 18.32
N LEU A 543 22.65 -22.26 17.45
CA LEU A 543 21.37 -22.05 16.80
C LEU A 543 21.27 -22.79 15.46
N ASP A 544 22.25 -23.61 15.06
CA ASP A 544 22.34 -24.27 13.74
C ASP A 544 22.15 -23.28 12.57
N LEU A 545 22.73 -22.09 12.70
CA LEU A 545 22.81 -21.10 11.63
C LEU A 545 24.10 -21.33 10.84
N ARG A 546 23.97 -21.56 9.52
CA ARG A 546 25.12 -22.01 8.71
C ARG A 546 25.62 -21.02 7.70
N TYR A 547 24.74 -20.16 7.20
CA TYR A 547 25.10 -19.16 6.21
C TYR A 547 24.60 -17.79 6.63
N LEU A 548 25.46 -16.80 6.40
CA LEU A 548 25.10 -15.39 6.44
C LEU A 548 25.24 -14.82 5.02
N LEU A 549 24.13 -14.32 4.50
CA LEU A 549 23.99 -13.82 3.14
C LEU A 549 23.87 -12.30 3.14
N TYR A 550 24.59 -11.65 2.25
CA TYR A 550 24.71 -10.20 2.25
C TYR A 550 24.84 -9.61 0.85
N PRO A 551 24.15 -8.51 0.52
CA PRO A 551 24.33 -7.82 -0.76
C PRO A 551 25.65 -7.03 -0.78
N LYS A 552 26.46 -7.21 -1.82
CA LYS A 552 27.70 -6.46 -2.06
C LYS A 552 27.34 -5.02 -2.44
N GLY A 553 28.00 -4.05 -1.81
CA GLY A 553 27.84 -2.64 -2.12
C GLY A 553 28.77 -1.75 -1.28
N PRO A 554 29.15 -0.56 -1.75
CA PRO A 554 30.11 0.32 -1.06
C PRO A 554 29.58 0.96 0.23
N SER A 555 28.27 0.93 0.49
CA SER A 555 27.64 1.56 1.67
C SER A 555 27.59 0.68 2.92
N LEU A 556 28.33 -0.42 2.87
CA LEU A 556 28.09 -1.61 3.67
C LEU A 556 29.40 -2.14 4.26
N GLU A 557 30.52 -1.45 4.01
CA GLU A 557 31.84 -1.65 4.61
C GLU A 557 31.82 -1.72 6.15
N PRO A 558 31.02 -0.95 6.90
CA PRO A 558 30.97 -1.08 8.36
C PRO A 558 30.36 -2.41 8.82
N ILE A 559 29.43 -2.97 8.04
CA ILE A 559 28.84 -4.29 8.31
C ILE A 559 29.80 -5.38 7.84
N GLU A 560 30.53 -5.19 6.74
CA GLU A 560 31.58 -6.12 6.30
C GLU A 560 32.70 -6.18 7.34
N ALA A 561 33.20 -5.04 7.83
CA ALA A 561 34.18 -4.98 8.92
C ALA A 561 33.64 -5.61 10.21
N LEU A 562 32.37 -5.36 10.55
CA LEU A 562 31.68 -6.03 11.66
C LEU A 562 31.61 -7.55 11.45
N LEU A 563 31.33 -8.02 10.23
CA LEU A 563 31.26 -9.45 9.93
C LEU A 563 32.63 -10.11 9.94
N ASP A 564 33.67 -9.43 9.45
CA ASP A 564 35.06 -9.89 9.50
C ASP A 564 35.58 -9.89 10.94
N GLU A 565 35.17 -8.91 11.78
CA GLU A 565 35.48 -8.86 13.21
C GLU A 565 34.69 -9.92 14.01
N VAL A 566 33.44 -10.21 13.64
CA VAL A 566 32.56 -11.17 14.33
C VAL A 566 32.76 -12.62 13.85
N LEU A 567 33.23 -12.85 12.63
CA LEU A 567 33.41 -14.20 12.07
C LEU A 567 34.88 -14.57 11.80
N GLY A 568 35.80 -13.60 11.78
CA GLY A 568 37.23 -13.79 11.51
C GLY A 568 37.54 -14.18 10.06
N GLU A 569 38.83 -14.13 9.68
CA GLU A 569 39.34 -14.57 8.35
C GLU A 569 39.04 -16.06 8.03
N THR A 570 38.53 -16.83 8.98
CA THR A 570 38.26 -18.27 8.87
C THR A 570 36.86 -18.61 8.31
N GLY A 571 36.00 -17.62 8.04
CA GLY A 571 34.64 -17.80 7.48
C GLY A 571 34.55 -18.17 5.98
N GLY A 572 35.70 -18.32 5.31
CA GLY A 572 35.79 -18.81 3.93
C GLY A 572 35.62 -20.32 3.86
N ILE A 573 34.64 -20.80 3.10
CA ILE A 573 34.44 -22.23 2.83
C ILE A 573 35.72 -22.79 2.19
N GLY A 574 36.48 -23.56 2.98
CA GLY A 574 37.49 -24.52 2.52
C GLY A 574 38.66 -23.94 1.73
N GLY A 575 39.64 -23.34 2.40
CA GLY A 575 41.06 -23.36 2.00
C GLY A 575 41.44 -22.94 0.58
N ARG A 576 40.53 -22.34 -0.19
CA ARG A 576 40.79 -21.72 -1.48
C ARG A 576 40.00 -20.42 -1.55
N PRO A 577 40.68 -19.26 -1.67
CA PRO A 577 39.98 -18.04 -2.01
C PRO A 577 39.25 -18.27 -3.34
N VAL A 578 37.93 -18.12 -3.35
CA VAL A 578 37.25 -17.77 -4.60
C VAL A 578 37.87 -16.42 -4.97
N PRO A 579 38.51 -16.26 -6.14
CA PRO A 579 39.20 -15.04 -6.46
C PRO A 579 38.18 -13.91 -6.43
N VAL A 580 38.32 -13.03 -5.44
CA VAL A 580 37.79 -11.69 -5.52
C VAL A 580 38.48 -11.13 -6.76
N LEU A 581 37.72 -10.90 -7.83
CA LEU A 581 38.17 -10.07 -8.93
C LEU A 581 38.31 -8.66 -8.34
N GLU A 582 39.49 -8.39 -7.79
CA GLU A 582 39.92 -7.09 -7.30
C GLU A 582 40.02 -6.16 -8.50
N ALA A 583 39.25 -5.07 -8.47
CA ALA A 583 39.63 -3.89 -9.23
C ALA A 583 40.87 -3.28 -8.52
N PRO A 584 41.87 -2.77 -9.27
CA PRO A 584 43.11 -2.32 -8.67
C PRO A 584 42.84 -1.18 -7.67
N ALA A 585 43.30 -1.39 -6.45
CA ALA A 585 43.34 -0.38 -5.41
C ALA A 585 44.20 0.81 -5.91
N GLN A 586 43.55 1.94 -6.14
CA GLN A 586 44.27 3.22 -6.19
C GLN A 586 44.38 3.72 -4.76
N GLU A 587 45.58 3.63 -4.20
CA GLU A 587 45.96 4.41 -3.02
C GLU A 587 45.88 5.91 -3.39
N GLY A 588 44.85 6.58 -2.86
CA GLY A 588 44.69 8.03 -2.92
C GLY A 588 44.79 8.63 -1.51
N PRO A 589 45.30 9.86 -1.37
CA PRO A 589 45.65 10.47 -0.09
C PRO A 589 44.40 10.69 0.78
N GLU A 590 44.56 10.63 2.10
CA GLU A 590 43.56 10.86 3.17
C GLU A 590 42.26 11.47 2.65
N ALA A 591 41.27 10.61 2.39
CA ALA A 591 40.01 11.03 1.82
C ALA A 591 39.27 11.88 2.85
N ASP A 592 39.12 13.17 2.54
CA ASP A 592 38.24 14.10 3.26
C ASP A 592 36.92 13.37 3.60
N PRO A 593 36.55 13.22 4.89
CA PRO A 593 35.34 12.53 5.32
C PRO A 593 34.07 13.01 4.58
N ARG A 594 34.11 14.24 4.09
CA ARG A 594 33.03 14.90 3.33
C ARG A 594 32.94 14.40 1.88
N LYS A 595 34.07 14.13 1.22
CA LYS A 595 34.10 13.51 -0.12
C LYS A 595 33.68 12.04 -0.07
N VAL A 596 34.10 11.32 0.97
CA VAL A 596 33.64 9.95 1.25
C VAL A 596 32.12 9.95 1.43
N TRP A 597 31.56 10.87 2.22
CA TRP A 597 30.11 10.95 2.40
C TRP A 597 29.34 11.18 1.08
N VAL A 598 29.78 12.11 0.23
CA VAL A 598 29.13 12.36 -1.08
C VAL A 598 29.26 11.16 -2.01
N GLN A 599 30.42 10.49 -2.03
CA GLN A 599 30.64 9.27 -2.82
C GLN A 599 29.79 8.10 -2.31
N THR A 600 29.70 7.92 -0.99
CA THR A 600 28.87 6.90 -0.33
C THR A 600 27.39 7.15 -0.58
N VAL A 601 26.89 8.38 -0.39
CA VAL A 601 25.50 8.75 -0.71
C VAL A 601 25.21 8.57 -2.19
N SER A 602 26.11 9.00 -3.07
CA SER A 602 25.99 8.81 -4.52
C SER A 602 25.97 7.34 -4.92
N ALA A 603 26.74 6.49 -4.23
CA ALA A 603 26.76 5.06 -4.48
C ALA A 603 25.50 4.35 -3.92
N ILE A 604 25.01 4.74 -2.74
CA ILE A 604 23.74 4.26 -2.16
C ILE A 604 22.57 4.56 -3.11
N LEU A 605 22.52 5.78 -3.65
CA LEU A 605 21.46 6.21 -4.56
C LEU A 605 21.53 5.49 -5.92
N ARG A 606 22.67 4.88 -6.29
CA ARG A 606 22.82 4.07 -7.51
C ARG A 606 22.37 2.61 -7.34
N THR A 607 22.35 2.09 -6.11
CA THR A 607 21.97 0.70 -5.80
C THR A 607 20.57 0.56 -5.19
N ALA A 608 19.98 1.66 -4.71
CA ALA A 608 18.64 1.68 -4.13
C ALA A 608 17.54 1.68 -5.22
N GLY A 609 16.38 1.04 -4.94
CA GLY A 609 15.19 1.14 -5.80
C GLY A 609 14.69 2.59 -5.92
N PRO A 610 13.83 2.95 -6.89
CA PRO A 610 13.37 4.34 -7.07
C PRO A 610 12.73 4.93 -5.82
N LEU A 611 11.94 4.14 -5.10
CA LEU A 611 11.26 4.62 -3.91
C LEU A 611 12.25 4.82 -2.76
N ASP A 612 13.22 3.91 -2.61
CA ASP A 612 14.27 4.03 -1.61
C ASP A 612 15.25 5.15 -1.94
N THR A 613 15.57 5.37 -3.21
CA THR A 613 16.35 6.53 -3.70
C THR A 613 15.64 7.83 -3.34
N VAL A 614 14.33 7.92 -3.59
CA VAL A 614 13.51 9.08 -3.22
C VAL A 614 13.45 9.24 -1.70
N ARG A 615 13.23 8.16 -0.95
CA ARG A 615 13.20 8.17 0.53
C ARG A 615 14.53 8.61 1.12
N LEU A 616 15.64 8.12 0.57
CA LEU A 616 16.99 8.43 1.01
C LEU A 616 17.31 9.88 0.67
N ALA A 617 16.97 10.37 -0.53
CA ALA A 617 17.10 11.77 -0.91
C ALA A 617 16.27 12.71 -0.02
N MET A 618 15.02 12.35 0.31
CA MET A 618 14.19 13.13 1.25
C MET A 618 14.72 13.07 2.68
N GLY A 619 15.18 11.91 3.13
CA GLY A 619 15.80 11.72 4.44
C GLY A 619 17.05 12.58 4.56
N LEU A 620 17.93 12.51 3.57
CA LEU A 620 19.11 13.36 3.43
C LEU A 620 18.74 14.83 3.52
N ARG A 621 17.77 15.27 2.72
CA ARG A 621 17.30 16.66 2.71
C ARG A 621 16.78 17.11 4.08
N ARG A 622 16.04 16.26 4.79
CA ARG A 622 15.52 16.56 6.14
C ARG A 622 16.65 16.63 7.17
N THR A 623 17.58 15.69 7.14
CA THR A 623 18.75 15.68 8.02
C THR A 623 19.60 16.93 7.79
N LEU A 624 19.91 17.26 6.55
CA LEU A 624 20.67 18.47 6.19
C LEU A 624 19.92 19.77 6.54
N ALA A 625 18.58 19.77 6.49
CA ALA A 625 17.78 20.92 6.91
C ALA A 625 17.70 21.07 8.44
N ALA A 626 17.74 19.96 9.18
CA ALA A 626 17.74 19.95 10.65
C ALA A 626 19.14 20.22 11.24
N HIS A 627 20.18 19.86 10.48
CA HIS A 627 21.59 19.95 10.86
C HIS A 627 22.40 20.67 9.78
N PRO A 628 22.16 21.98 9.55
CA PRO A 628 22.88 22.74 8.53
C PRO A 628 24.40 22.79 8.75
N GLU A 629 24.87 22.56 9.97
CA GLU A 629 26.28 22.42 10.35
C GLU A 629 27.00 21.22 9.70
N LEU A 630 26.24 20.24 9.20
CA LEU A 630 26.78 19.09 8.45
C LEU A 630 27.08 19.42 6.98
N LEU A 631 26.68 20.60 6.49
CA LEU A 631 26.90 21.04 5.11
C LEU A 631 28.25 21.78 4.97
N PRO A 632 29.09 21.47 3.95
CA PRO A 632 30.21 22.32 3.63
C PRO A 632 29.68 23.66 3.08
N THR A 633 30.37 24.75 3.38
CA THR A 633 30.05 26.11 2.90
C THR A 633 29.82 26.17 1.38
N ASP A 634 28.91 27.07 0.95
CA ASP A 634 28.47 27.43 -0.41
C ASP A 634 28.04 26.35 -1.43
N GLU A 635 28.32 25.06 -1.21
CA GLU A 635 27.84 23.93 -2.02
C GLU A 635 26.55 23.17 -1.56
N PRO A 636 25.75 23.58 -0.54
CA PRO A 636 24.51 22.87 -0.17
C PRO A 636 23.52 22.71 -1.32
N LEU A 637 23.48 23.70 -2.19
CA LEU A 637 22.65 23.72 -3.39
C LEU A 637 23.12 22.70 -4.41
N GLU A 638 24.40 22.37 -4.50
CA GLU A 638 24.89 21.34 -5.42
C GLU A 638 24.54 19.94 -4.95
N ALA A 639 24.68 19.63 -3.66
CA ALA A 639 24.28 18.32 -3.11
C ALA A 639 22.76 18.07 -3.26
N ILE A 640 21.94 19.11 -3.02
CA ILE A 640 20.50 19.06 -3.26
C ILE A 640 20.21 18.90 -4.76
N ARG A 641 20.82 19.71 -5.64
CA ARG A 641 20.67 19.59 -7.10
C ARG A 641 21.17 18.26 -7.64
N TYR A 642 22.19 17.66 -7.02
CA TYR A 642 22.74 16.36 -7.38
C TYR A 642 21.80 15.23 -6.96
N SER A 643 21.20 15.29 -5.76
CA SER A 643 20.14 14.37 -5.35
C SER A 643 18.91 14.49 -6.26
N GLU A 644 18.54 15.71 -6.66
CA GLU A 644 17.45 15.98 -7.63
C GLU A 644 17.79 15.43 -9.02
N ARG A 645 19.06 15.54 -9.44
CA ARG A 645 19.56 14.99 -10.70
C ARG A 645 19.52 13.46 -10.69
N ILE A 646 19.98 12.80 -9.61
CA ILE A 646 19.90 11.33 -9.49
C ILE A 646 18.45 10.85 -9.48
N VAL A 647 17.56 11.49 -8.71
CA VAL A 647 16.13 11.12 -8.72
C VAL A 647 15.53 11.30 -10.11
N ARG A 648 15.99 12.30 -10.89
CA ARG A 648 15.56 12.54 -12.27
C ARG A 648 16.15 11.54 -13.27
N ASP A 649 17.39 11.12 -13.08
CA ASP A 649 18.10 10.16 -13.93
C ASP A 649 17.60 8.71 -13.69
N VAL A 650 17.18 8.39 -12.47
CA VAL A 650 16.52 7.12 -12.11
C VAL A 650 15.07 7.07 -12.61
N TRP A 651 14.45 8.24 -12.84
CA TRP A 651 13.07 8.34 -13.30
C TRP A 651 12.93 7.90 -14.76
N GLY A 652 12.36 6.72 -14.98
CA GLY A 652 12.01 6.21 -16.31
C GLY A 652 12.79 4.98 -16.77
N PHE A 653 13.76 4.50 -15.99
CA PHE A 653 14.45 3.25 -16.29
C PHE A 653 13.94 2.09 -15.43
N PRO A 654 13.69 0.91 -16.02
CA PRO A 654 13.45 -0.29 -15.24
C PRO A 654 14.74 -0.67 -14.51
N LEU A 655 14.78 -0.45 -13.20
CA LEU A 655 15.94 -0.84 -12.40
C LEU A 655 16.05 -2.36 -12.33
N VAL A 656 17.23 -2.84 -12.67
CA VAL A 656 17.64 -4.23 -12.53
C VAL A 656 18.40 -4.32 -11.21
N TYR A 657 17.76 -4.82 -10.16
CA TYR A 657 18.50 -5.28 -8.99
C TYR A 657 19.07 -6.66 -9.33
N GLU A 658 20.33 -6.68 -9.76
CA GLU A 658 21.02 -7.91 -10.12
C GLU A 658 21.65 -8.54 -8.87
N ASP A 659 21.24 -9.77 -8.53
CA ASP A 659 21.83 -10.61 -7.47
C ASP A 659 23.26 -11.10 -7.80
N ARG A 660 23.95 -10.50 -8.78
CA ARG A 660 25.32 -10.90 -9.16
C ARG A 660 26.35 -10.67 -8.06
N ASP A 661 25.92 -9.97 -7.03
CA ASP A 661 26.71 -9.37 -5.98
C ASP A 661 26.24 -9.90 -4.61
N LEU A 662 26.01 -11.21 -4.47
CA LEU A 662 25.70 -11.84 -3.17
C LEU A 662 27.01 -12.36 -2.53
N ARG A 663 27.38 -11.83 -1.36
CA ARG A 663 28.42 -12.43 -0.51
C ARG A 663 27.82 -13.47 0.42
N VAL A 664 28.58 -14.55 0.63
CA VAL A 664 28.18 -15.69 1.44
C VAL A 664 29.28 -15.98 2.45
N TYR A 665 28.95 -15.89 3.73
CA TYR A 665 29.82 -16.31 4.83
C TYR A 665 29.33 -17.65 5.38
N GLY A 666 30.22 -18.63 5.48
CA GLY A 666 29.93 -19.89 6.15
C GLY A 666 30.22 -19.76 7.64
N VAL A 667 29.31 -20.24 8.49
CA VAL A 667 29.55 -20.34 9.93
C VAL A 667 30.38 -21.62 10.20
N PRO A 668 31.59 -21.52 10.76
CA PRO A 668 32.43 -22.67 11.04
C PRO A 668 31.75 -23.59 12.06
N ARG A 669 31.68 -24.90 11.80
CA ARG A 669 31.21 -25.86 12.81
C ARG A 669 32.27 -25.98 13.92
N PRO A 670 31.88 -26.00 15.20
CA PRO A 670 32.80 -26.48 16.23
C PRO A 670 33.18 -27.91 15.87
N CYS A 671 34.48 -28.19 15.71
CA CYS A 671 34.97 -29.54 15.45
C CYS A 671 34.52 -30.45 16.61
N PRO A 672 33.85 -31.58 16.34
CA PRO A 672 33.58 -32.57 17.38
C PRO A 672 34.93 -33.22 17.75
N GLY A 673 35.63 -32.64 18.71
CA GLY A 673 36.98 -33.06 19.08
C GLY A 673 37.81 -32.04 19.84
N ALA A 674 37.42 -30.76 19.91
CA ALA A 674 38.02 -29.82 20.85
C ALA A 674 37.27 -29.85 22.19
N PHE A 675 37.16 -31.04 22.78
CA PHE A 675 37.12 -31.16 24.23
C PHE A 675 38.58 -31.14 24.69
N GLU A 676 38.88 -30.27 25.65
CA GLU A 676 39.78 -30.51 26.81
C GLU A 676 40.18 -29.15 27.44
N PRO A 677 40.60 -29.10 28.72
CA PRO A 677 39.82 -29.37 29.93
C PRO A 677 39.92 -28.21 30.96
N GLU A 678 39.08 -28.27 31.99
CA GLU A 678 38.99 -27.37 33.18
C GLU A 678 38.53 -25.91 33.00
#